data_AF-A0A328S4Z7-F1
#
_entry.id   AF-A0A328S4Z7-F1
#
_cell.length_a   1.000
_cell.length_b   1.000
_cell.length_c   1.000
_cell.angle_alpha   90.00
_cell.angle_beta   90.00
_cell.angle_gamma   90.00
#
_symmetry.space_group_name_H-M   'P 1'
#
loop_
_entity.id
_entity.type
_entity.pdbx_description
1 polymer ?
#
loop_
_entity_poly.entity_id
_entity_poly.type
_entity_poly.pdbx_seq_one_letter_code
_entity_poly.pdbx_strand_id
1 'polypeptide(L)'
;MINKNYFVLVAIIIVLLSGASYASNTNDTIINDDDSQDLSNQESHGSTSISKENVKPKSAATTVTKNVSTFEDFQETITSKNHTTINLTSKYYSIESNTTVLRDVHMVINGNNAVFDGNGIHSFLNYGGLSLTINDLTIQNCFSINIGALTISKKPNVVLNNCTFRDNIGTYKGGAITNRQNLTVNNCHFIHNTAKQGANIWSTGNYNHLTIENSYFSNNDTRADEIYQENEGAIYVTNPHKVTIRNSTFDNSTGCVIHGYLDSDVDIRNCSFTNINIKSPIGLRGSLINNYEADMKISQCKFNNIYIEANKVTGGVIYHEIGKFELTSNNFTNTKVNVKGNTLDNRLAGTVLWNRNATSTIKDNTFNVDITAYHTDGGVLYNNIGNLTVINNTFNVKATTTYRLRGGAMFNDYDEEIGIKSNLLHGYNKYNINTEKSPNVWNEAIYSPGNNEALVKIAYMNVTNNASVDTGCNVTFNINVVDQENVPLTGTAIIKLAGITLKWSNGTQILLRVFNGKANLTFNLAGFSAKTYTVTAVFSKKDYSRCEAYSTLTVNKGNYSIDPPTFSTTSEGKVKITLKIRDSHGQQVRGITKIAFKISNKTVANTQVENGALYIEFKIPYLPAREHELSILLGENYRYNYMKVNSTCTIYKQNVSVRIAEVKSKPGYNVTLKAVLINTLTNTNVVSGKYIFKVDGVRVPLAVNDTQIYTMKIVDNAVALWTYTLPENIAKGIHDVTLAYNGNTQSNPVKYTGKALTVF
;
A
#
# COMPACT_ATOMS: atom_id res chain seq x y z
N MET A 1 -46.30 25.93 31.94
CA MET A 1 -45.37 26.34 33.01
C MET A 1 -43.94 26.13 32.52
N ILE A 2 -43.24 27.25 32.28
CA ILE A 2 -41.79 27.54 32.40
C ILE A 2 -40.89 26.28 32.52
N ASN A 3 -39.96 25.98 31.62
CA ASN A 3 -38.79 26.83 31.32
C ASN A 3 -38.22 26.60 29.89
N LYS A 4 -37.94 27.70 29.20
CA LYS A 4 -37.12 27.82 27.98
C LYS A 4 -35.67 28.14 28.40
N ASN A 5 -34.74 27.96 27.45
CA ASN A 5 -33.28 28.22 27.46
C ASN A 5 -32.50 26.92 27.68
N TYR A 6 -31.76 26.38 26.71
CA TYR A 6 -30.67 27.01 25.97
C TYR A 6 -30.63 26.62 24.48
N PHE A 7 -30.29 27.60 23.64
CA PHE A 7 -30.03 27.49 22.20
C PHE A 7 -28.52 27.63 21.96
N VAL A 8 -27.94 26.68 21.20
CA VAL A 8 -26.94 26.87 20.13
C VAL A 8 -25.42 26.85 20.41
N LEU A 9 -24.73 26.17 19.46
CA LEU A 9 -23.29 26.13 19.06
C LEU A 9 -22.43 25.08 19.84
N VAL A 10 -21.64 24.14 19.27
CA VAL A 10 -21.03 23.88 17.95
C VAL A 10 -20.69 22.38 17.83
N ALA A 11 -20.80 21.88 16.60
CA ALA A 11 -20.07 20.83 15.89
C ALA A 11 -18.75 20.23 16.48
N ILE A 12 -18.55 18.93 16.20
CA ILE A 12 -17.27 18.17 16.13
C ILE A 12 -16.58 17.87 17.47
N ILE A 13 -16.58 16.60 17.88
CA ILE A 13 -15.37 15.81 18.21
C ILE A 13 -15.71 14.31 18.16
N ILE A 14 -14.79 13.58 17.55
CA ILE A 14 -14.71 12.14 17.31
C ILE A 14 -13.96 11.48 18.48
N VAL A 15 -14.43 10.30 18.91
CA VAL A 15 -13.70 9.16 19.53
C VAL A 15 -13.34 9.19 21.03
N LEU A 16 -13.66 8.04 21.64
CA LEU A 16 -13.15 7.34 22.83
C LEU A 16 -13.93 7.35 24.16
N LEU A 17 -14.21 6.10 24.59
CA LEU A 17 -14.50 5.57 25.93
C LEU A 17 -15.94 5.81 26.42
N SER A 18 -16.70 4.83 26.92
CA SER A 18 -16.44 3.49 27.45
C SER A 18 -17.82 2.81 27.59
N GLY A 19 -18.00 1.55 27.22
CA GLY A 19 -17.82 0.47 28.19
C GLY A 19 -18.91 0.48 29.27
N ALA A 20 -20.10 -0.06 28.95
CA ALA A 20 -21.02 -0.68 29.90
C ALA A 20 -22.19 -1.30 29.12
N SER A 21 -22.12 -2.61 28.84
CA SER A 21 -23.31 -3.41 28.59
C SER A 21 -23.42 -4.47 29.69
N TYR A 22 -24.63 -4.53 30.23
CA TYR A 22 -25.06 -5.29 31.38
C TYR A 22 -24.80 -6.79 31.24
N ALA A 23 -24.40 -7.40 32.35
CA ALA A 23 -24.30 -8.83 32.54
C ALA A 23 -25.71 -9.46 32.65
N SER A 24 -25.92 -10.59 31.97
CA SER A 24 -26.79 -11.65 32.45
C SER A 24 -26.04 -12.99 32.29
N ASN A 25 -25.75 -13.59 33.44
CA ASN A 25 -25.09 -14.88 33.61
C ASN A 25 -25.67 -15.98 32.71
N THR A 26 -24.80 -16.73 32.02
CA THR A 26 -24.73 -18.19 32.15
C THR A 26 -23.30 -18.64 31.85
N ASN A 27 -22.81 -19.60 32.62
CA ASN A 27 -21.42 -20.06 32.67
C ASN A 27 -20.97 -20.65 31.33
N ASP A 28 -19.91 -20.11 30.75
CA ASP A 28 -19.03 -20.86 29.85
C ASP A 28 -17.57 -20.62 30.20
N THR A 29 -16.85 -21.72 30.31
CA THR A 29 -15.46 -21.83 30.77
C THR A 29 -14.48 -21.13 29.84
N ILE A 30 -13.63 -20.33 30.49
CA ILE A 30 -12.54 -19.51 29.97
C ILE A 30 -11.50 -20.34 29.21
N ILE A 31 -11.14 -19.92 27.99
CA ILE A 31 -9.80 -20.13 27.43
C ILE A 31 -9.28 -18.76 26.99
N ASN A 32 -8.13 -18.40 27.56
CA ASN A 32 -7.48 -17.09 27.50
C ASN A 32 -7.26 -16.55 26.07
N ASP A 33 -7.81 -15.38 25.81
CA ASP A 33 -7.35 -14.44 24.79
C ASP A 33 -6.20 -13.62 25.38
N ASP A 34 -4.99 -13.81 24.85
CA ASP A 34 -3.86 -12.93 25.16
C ASP A 34 -3.08 -12.71 23.86
N ASP A 35 -3.37 -11.59 23.19
CA ASP A 35 -2.41 -10.83 22.38
C ASP A 35 -3.08 -9.51 21.93
N SER A 36 -3.25 -8.60 22.89
CA SER A 36 -3.41 -7.18 22.61
C SER A 36 -2.30 -6.41 23.32
N GLN A 37 -1.19 -6.16 22.62
CA GLN A 37 -0.30 -5.04 22.96
C GLN A 37 0.03 -4.22 21.70
N ASP A 38 -0.74 -3.13 21.61
CA ASP A 38 -0.27 -1.75 21.52
C ASP A 38 0.85 -1.42 20.49
N LEU A 39 0.39 -0.91 19.34
CA LEU A 39 1.19 -0.10 18.42
C LEU A 39 1.11 1.37 18.87
N SER A 40 1.99 1.75 19.79
CA SER A 40 2.35 3.15 19.97
C SER A 40 3.81 3.25 20.39
N ASN A 41 4.68 3.78 19.51
CA ASN A 41 5.68 4.76 19.93
C ASN A 41 6.44 5.38 18.75
N GLN A 42 6.69 6.67 18.96
CA GLN A 42 7.29 7.66 18.09
C GLN A 42 8.74 7.30 17.70
N GLU A 43 9.10 7.54 16.44
CA GLU A 43 10.50 7.64 16.05
C GLU A 43 11.10 8.93 16.62
N SER A 44 12.02 8.79 17.58
CA SER A 44 12.99 9.83 17.92
C SER A 44 14.40 9.31 17.67
N HIS A 45 15.22 10.19 17.10
CA HIS A 45 16.62 9.96 16.75
C HIS A 45 17.47 9.54 17.96
N GLY A 46 18.24 8.48 17.79
CA GLY A 46 19.33 8.11 18.70
C GLY A 46 20.28 7.14 18.03
N SER A 47 21.43 7.62 17.57
CA SER A 47 22.50 6.77 17.07
C SER A 47 23.18 6.04 18.23
N THR A 48 23.16 4.71 18.22
CA THR A 48 24.15 3.90 18.93
C THR A 48 24.60 2.75 18.03
N SER A 49 25.88 2.78 17.69
CA SER A 49 26.60 1.74 16.97
C SER A 49 26.68 0.45 17.80
N ILE A 50 26.08 -0.63 17.31
CA ILE A 50 26.33 -1.98 17.82
C ILE A 50 27.13 -2.76 16.76
N SER A 51 28.22 -3.34 17.23
CA SER A 51 29.19 -4.15 16.50
C SER A 51 28.53 -5.30 15.74
N LYS A 52 28.94 -5.49 14.48
CA LYS A 52 28.60 -6.65 13.65
C LYS A 52 29.18 -7.91 14.28
N GLU A 53 28.37 -8.68 15.00
CA GLU A 53 28.60 -10.12 15.10
C GLU A 53 28.35 -10.75 13.73
N ASN A 54 29.29 -11.57 13.30
CA ASN A 54 29.21 -12.37 12.08
C ASN A 54 28.07 -13.39 12.21
N VAL A 55 26.86 -13.00 11.82
CA VAL A 55 25.77 -13.95 11.55
C VAL A 55 26.16 -14.73 10.30
N LYS A 56 26.53 -16.01 10.48
CA LYS A 56 26.65 -16.98 9.39
C LYS A 56 25.41 -16.88 8.49
N PRO A 57 25.54 -16.90 7.15
CA PRO A 57 24.39 -16.86 6.28
C PRO A 57 23.46 -18.03 6.62
N LYS A 58 22.21 -17.72 7.02
CA LYS A 58 21.11 -18.71 7.09
C LYS A 58 21.08 -19.38 5.72
N SER A 59 21.35 -20.68 5.68
CA SER A 59 21.28 -21.48 4.44
C SER A 59 19.92 -21.21 3.77
N ALA A 60 19.93 -20.83 2.50
CA ALA A 60 18.72 -20.67 1.72
C ALA A 60 17.92 -21.99 1.80
N ALA A 61 16.70 -21.95 2.32
CA ALA A 61 15.87 -23.14 2.42
C ALA A 61 15.57 -23.64 1.00
N THR A 62 16.19 -24.76 0.62
CA THR A 62 15.97 -25.45 -0.65
C THR A 62 14.53 -25.94 -0.73
N THR A 63 13.86 -25.63 -1.84
CA THR A 63 12.51 -26.17 -2.10
C THR A 63 12.62 -27.62 -2.49
N VAL A 64 11.93 -28.49 -1.75
CA VAL A 64 11.90 -29.95 -2.01
C VAL A 64 10.60 -30.29 -2.71
N THR A 65 10.64 -31.16 -3.72
CA THR A 65 9.43 -31.72 -4.35
C THR A 65 9.22 -33.15 -3.87
N LYS A 66 8.00 -33.49 -3.46
CA LYS A 66 7.63 -34.82 -2.97
C LYS A 66 6.35 -35.30 -3.64
N ASN A 67 6.37 -36.55 -4.12
CA ASN A 67 5.17 -37.24 -4.55
C ASN A 67 4.62 -38.00 -3.35
N VAL A 68 3.34 -37.84 -3.07
CA VAL A 68 2.68 -38.33 -1.86
C VAL A 68 1.52 -39.24 -2.25
N SER A 69 1.51 -40.43 -1.66
CA SER A 69 0.53 -41.48 -2.00
C SER A 69 -0.31 -41.94 -0.82
N THR A 70 0.01 -41.56 0.42
CA THR A 70 -0.78 -41.85 1.63
C THR A 70 -1.02 -40.56 2.43
N PHE A 71 -1.93 -40.61 3.42
CA PHE A 71 -2.15 -39.47 4.32
C PHE A 71 -0.97 -39.29 5.29
N GLU A 72 -0.37 -40.39 5.76
CA GLU A 72 0.85 -40.37 6.58
C GLU A 72 1.99 -39.66 5.85
N ASP A 73 2.27 -40.04 4.59
CA ASP A 73 3.27 -39.38 3.73
C ASP A 73 2.98 -37.88 3.59
N PHE A 74 1.70 -37.51 3.43
CA PHE A 74 1.28 -36.12 3.32
C PHE A 74 1.60 -35.37 4.60
N GLN A 75 1.20 -35.92 5.75
CA GLN A 75 1.36 -35.31 7.05
C GLN A 75 2.84 -35.13 7.40
N GLU A 76 3.69 -36.14 7.18
CA GLU A 76 5.14 -36.02 7.36
C GLU A 76 5.74 -34.94 6.44
N THR A 77 5.34 -34.93 5.18
CA THR A 77 5.85 -33.99 4.19
C THR A 77 5.48 -32.54 4.52
N ILE A 78 4.20 -32.29 4.81
CA ILE A 78 3.68 -30.94 5.07
C ILE A 78 4.13 -30.40 6.43
N THR A 79 4.50 -31.27 7.38
CA THR A 79 5.06 -30.88 8.69
C THR A 79 6.59 -30.75 8.71
N SER A 80 7.26 -31.04 7.58
CA SER A 80 8.71 -30.89 7.46
C SER A 80 9.21 -29.43 7.52
N LYS A 81 10.48 -29.22 7.88
CA LYS A 81 11.09 -27.87 8.01
C LYS A 81 11.39 -27.19 6.66
N ASN A 82 11.22 -27.88 5.54
CA ASN A 82 11.61 -27.36 4.22
C ASN A 82 10.45 -26.65 3.54
N HIS A 83 10.79 -25.70 2.67
CA HIS A 83 9.86 -25.27 1.62
C HIS A 83 9.55 -26.47 0.73
N THR A 84 8.28 -26.73 0.46
CA THR A 84 7.91 -28.01 -0.16
C THR A 84 6.83 -27.84 -1.22
N THR A 85 7.01 -28.53 -2.35
CA THR A 85 5.96 -28.81 -3.33
C THR A 85 5.51 -30.26 -3.17
N ILE A 86 4.22 -30.45 -2.88
CA ILE A 86 3.59 -31.75 -2.66
C ILE A 86 2.76 -32.07 -3.90
N ASN A 87 3.08 -33.15 -4.59
CA ASN A 87 2.26 -33.69 -5.67
C ASN A 87 1.49 -34.90 -5.16
N LEU A 88 0.18 -34.76 -5.07
CA LEU A 88 -0.69 -35.84 -4.63
C LEU A 88 -0.95 -36.82 -5.79
N THR A 89 -1.09 -38.10 -5.44
CA THR A 89 -1.64 -39.10 -6.36
C THR A 89 -3.16 -38.91 -6.38
N SER A 90 -3.79 -38.94 -7.55
CA SER A 90 -5.24 -38.73 -7.66
C SER A 90 -6.02 -39.90 -7.04
N LYS A 91 -6.51 -39.72 -5.80
CA LYS A 91 -7.31 -40.69 -5.07
C LYS A 91 -7.99 -40.06 -3.84
N TYR A 92 -8.72 -40.89 -3.10
CA TYR A 92 -9.25 -40.55 -1.78
C TYR A 92 -8.19 -40.73 -0.68
N TYR A 93 -8.07 -39.71 0.16
CA TYR A 93 -7.25 -39.67 1.37
C TYR A 93 -8.19 -39.46 2.55
N SER A 94 -8.26 -40.47 3.42
CA SER A 94 -8.93 -40.34 4.72
C SER A 94 -8.03 -39.50 5.63
N ILE A 95 -8.54 -38.39 6.16
CA ILE A 95 -7.84 -37.61 7.18
C ILE A 95 -7.92 -38.40 8.48
N GLU A 96 -6.77 -38.75 9.04
CA GLU A 96 -6.66 -39.56 10.27
C GLU A 96 -6.35 -38.68 11.50
N SER A 97 -5.89 -37.44 11.27
CA SER A 97 -5.66 -36.46 12.33
C SER A 97 -5.58 -35.03 11.79
N ASN A 98 -5.89 -34.05 12.64
CA ASN A 98 -5.82 -32.63 12.27
C ASN A 98 -4.36 -32.22 12.01
N THR A 99 -4.11 -31.52 10.91
CA THR A 99 -2.75 -31.10 10.53
C THR A 99 -2.53 -29.61 10.79
N THR A 100 -1.38 -29.25 11.37
CA THR A 100 -1.03 -27.85 11.70
C THR A 100 0.38 -27.49 11.24
N VAL A 101 0.53 -26.31 10.63
CA VAL A 101 1.81 -25.74 10.18
C VAL A 101 1.89 -24.28 10.59
N LEU A 102 2.68 -23.95 11.62
CA LEU A 102 2.81 -22.59 12.19
C LEU A 102 4.25 -22.06 12.13
N ARG A 103 4.95 -22.34 11.04
CA ARG A 103 6.37 -21.99 10.83
C ARG A 103 6.58 -21.35 9.48
N ASP A 104 7.62 -20.53 9.36
CA ASP A 104 7.92 -19.74 8.16
C ASP A 104 8.37 -20.62 6.98
N VAL A 105 7.40 -21.16 6.24
CA VAL A 105 7.63 -21.97 5.04
C VAL A 105 6.75 -21.55 3.87
N HIS A 106 7.25 -21.75 2.66
CA HIS A 106 6.47 -21.72 1.42
C HIS A 106 6.03 -23.14 1.06
N MET A 107 4.73 -23.34 0.86
CA MET A 107 4.13 -24.63 0.53
C MET A 107 3.29 -24.55 -0.74
N VAL A 108 3.41 -25.57 -1.59
CA VAL A 108 2.54 -25.79 -2.76
C VAL A 108 1.97 -27.20 -2.67
N ILE A 109 0.65 -27.34 -2.76
CA ILE A 109 -0.06 -28.62 -2.79
C ILE A 109 -0.74 -28.74 -4.14
N ASN A 110 -0.20 -29.60 -5.00
CA ASN A 110 -0.82 -29.99 -6.26
C ASN A 110 -1.70 -31.21 -6.00
N GLY A 111 -3.01 -30.96 -5.92
CA GLY A 111 -4.01 -31.96 -5.59
C GLY A 111 -4.18 -33.02 -6.67
N ASN A 112 -3.97 -32.68 -7.95
CA ASN A 112 -4.17 -33.61 -9.06
C ASN A 112 -5.53 -34.33 -8.99
N ASN A 113 -6.59 -33.59 -8.61
CA ASN A 113 -7.95 -34.08 -8.37
C ASN A 113 -8.09 -35.09 -7.21
N ALA A 114 -7.14 -35.13 -6.28
CA ALA A 114 -7.28 -35.89 -5.05
C ALA A 114 -8.45 -35.35 -4.19
N VAL A 115 -8.95 -36.23 -3.31
CA VAL A 115 -10.00 -35.92 -2.34
C VAL A 115 -9.45 -36.16 -0.95
N PHE A 116 -9.52 -35.16 -0.08
CA PHE A 116 -9.27 -35.25 1.35
C PHE A 116 -10.61 -35.27 2.08
N ASP A 117 -10.90 -36.36 2.78
CA ASP A 117 -12.13 -36.58 3.52
C ASP A 117 -11.89 -36.52 5.03
N GLY A 118 -12.56 -35.60 5.71
CA GLY A 118 -12.45 -35.41 7.16
C GLY A 118 -13.22 -36.41 8.01
N ASN A 119 -13.98 -37.33 7.41
CA ASN A 119 -14.81 -38.34 8.06
C ASN A 119 -15.80 -37.78 9.10
N GLY A 120 -16.18 -36.51 8.97
CA GLY A 120 -17.06 -35.81 9.92
C GLY A 120 -16.42 -35.52 11.28
N ILE A 121 -15.10 -35.67 11.42
CA ILE A 121 -14.41 -35.52 12.72
C ILE A 121 -13.12 -34.68 12.64
N HIS A 122 -12.46 -34.61 11.48
CA HIS A 122 -11.18 -33.93 11.32
C HIS A 122 -11.26 -32.68 10.46
N SER A 123 -10.38 -31.73 10.77
CA SER A 123 -10.07 -30.58 9.91
C SER A 123 -9.00 -30.95 8.89
N PHE A 124 -8.93 -30.22 7.78
CA PHE A 124 -7.90 -30.42 6.77
C PHE A 124 -6.56 -29.83 7.21
N LEU A 125 -6.50 -28.51 7.44
CA LEU A 125 -5.23 -27.83 7.69
C LEU A 125 -5.40 -26.52 8.48
N ASN A 126 -4.61 -26.33 9.53
CA ASN A 126 -4.33 -25.02 10.12
C ASN A 126 -2.97 -24.50 9.63
N TYR A 127 -2.99 -23.45 8.83
CA TYR A 127 -1.80 -22.88 8.20
C TYR A 127 -1.47 -21.47 8.71
N GLY A 128 -0.21 -21.29 9.11
CA GLY A 128 0.38 -20.05 9.61
C GLY A 128 1.82 -19.89 9.17
N GLY A 129 2.17 -20.37 7.96
CA GLY A 129 3.48 -20.15 7.34
C GLY A 129 3.55 -18.91 6.45
N LEU A 130 4.55 -18.82 5.56
CA LEU A 130 4.76 -17.63 4.71
C LEU A 130 3.80 -17.59 3.52
N SER A 131 3.65 -18.71 2.80
CA SER A 131 2.68 -18.82 1.71
C SER A 131 2.18 -20.25 1.52
N LEU A 132 0.94 -20.38 1.05
CA LEU A 132 0.33 -21.66 0.69
C LEU A 132 -0.37 -21.52 -0.66
N THR A 133 -0.07 -22.39 -1.60
CA THR A 133 -0.85 -22.56 -2.82
C THR A 133 -1.45 -23.95 -2.86
N ILE A 134 -2.76 -24.06 -3.05
CA ILE A 134 -3.45 -25.34 -3.24
C ILE A 134 -4.09 -25.33 -4.62
N ASN A 135 -3.82 -26.36 -5.42
CA ASN A 135 -4.37 -26.54 -6.75
C ASN A 135 -5.15 -27.85 -6.84
N ASP A 136 -6.28 -27.87 -7.55
CA ASP A 136 -6.94 -29.10 -8.02
C ASP A 136 -7.25 -30.11 -6.88
N LEU A 137 -7.79 -29.65 -5.76
CA LEU A 137 -8.02 -30.46 -4.56
C LEU A 137 -9.48 -30.39 -4.10
N THR A 138 -10.05 -31.52 -3.74
CA THR A 138 -11.34 -31.58 -3.03
C THR A 138 -11.10 -31.79 -1.54
N ILE A 139 -11.69 -30.94 -0.71
CA ILE A 139 -11.68 -31.02 0.76
C ILE A 139 -13.13 -31.17 1.21
N GLN A 140 -13.45 -32.31 1.79
CA GLN A 140 -14.83 -32.65 2.11
C GLN A 140 -15.04 -33.27 3.48
N ASN A 141 -16.29 -33.20 3.97
CA ASN A 141 -16.72 -33.83 5.20
C ASN A 141 -15.82 -33.50 6.41
N CYS A 142 -15.17 -32.33 6.41
CA CYS A 142 -14.40 -31.91 7.56
C CYS A 142 -15.31 -31.40 8.66
N PHE A 143 -14.94 -31.67 9.90
CA PHE A 143 -15.60 -31.12 11.08
C PHE A 143 -14.60 -30.35 11.92
N SER A 144 -15.01 -29.20 12.45
CA SER A 144 -14.16 -28.36 13.29
C SER A 144 -14.97 -27.57 14.30
N ILE A 145 -14.45 -27.53 15.53
CA ILE A 145 -15.02 -26.70 16.59
C ILE A 145 -14.52 -25.28 16.39
N ASN A 146 -15.44 -24.32 16.29
CA ASN A 146 -15.24 -22.89 16.16
C ASN A 146 -14.57 -22.37 14.87
N ILE A 147 -13.96 -23.22 14.05
CA ILE A 147 -13.23 -22.88 12.83
C ILE A 147 -13.66 -23.78 11.66
N GLY A 148 -13.10 -23.55 10.48
CA GLY A 148 -13.37 -24.32 9.26
C GLY A 148 -12.30 -25.33 8.90
N ALA A 149 -12.62 -26.13 7.87
CA ALA A 149 -11.74 -27.17 7.33
C ALA A 149 -10.31 -26.68 7.07
N LEU A 150 -10.18 -25.49 6.46
CA LEU A 150 -8.93 -24.78 6.28
C LEU A 150 -8.92 -23.52 7.16
N THR A 151 -7.95 -23.43 8.07
CA THR A 151 -7.73 -22.25 8.91
C THR A 151 -6.46 -21.53 8.51
N ILE A 152 -6.54 -20.21 8.34
CA ILE A 152 -5.43 -19.33 7.98
C ILE A 152 -5.18 -18.38 9.16
N SER A 153 -4.09 -18.59 9.89
CA SER A 153 -3.85 -17.97 11.20
C SER A 153 -2.78 -16.88 11.21
N LYS A 154 -1.51 -17.20 10.94
CA LYS A 154 -0.34 -16.28 11.07
C LYS A 154 0.19 -15.75 9.75
N LYS A 155 -0.27 -14.57 9.32
CA LYS A 155 0.22 -13.77 8.17
C LYS A 155 0.59 -14.54 6.87
N PRO A 156 -0.03 -15.66 6.45
CA PRO A 156 0.33 -16.25 5.17
C PRO A 156 -0.33 -15.47 4.04
N ASN A 157 0.27 -15.57 2.85
CA ASN A 157 -0.46 -15.36 1.61
C ASN A 157 -0.96 -16.72 1.09
N VAL A 158 -2.28 -16.91 1.04
CA VAL A 158 -2.90 -18.17 0.59
C VAL A 158 -3.57 -17.98 -0.77
N VAL A 159 -3.31 -18.92 -1.68
CA VAL A 159 -3.95 -18.98 -3.01
C VAL A 159 -4.57 -20.36 -3.19
N LEU A 160 -5.86 -20.38 -3.51
CA LEU A 160 -6.63 -21.58 -3.81
C LEU A 160 -7.04 -21.52 -5.29
N ASN A 161 -6.67 -22.53 -6.07
CA ASN A 161 -7.01 -22.61 -7.48
C ASN A 161 -7.72 -23.93 -7.77
N ASN A 162 -8.89 -23.86 -8.40
CA ASN A 162 -9.62 -25.05 -8.81
C ASN A 162 -9.86 -26.05 -7.66
N CYS A 163 -10.13 -25.55 -6.46
CA CYS A 163 -10.42 -26.38 -5.30
C CYS A 163 -11.93 -26.52 -5.07
N THR A 164 -12.34 -27.64 -4.50
CA THR A 164 -13.72 -27.87 -4.07
C THR A 164 -13.77 -28.05 -2.55
N PHE A 165 -14.61 -27.25 -1.88
CA PHE A 165 -14.96 -27.43 -0.47
C PHE A 165 -16.41 -27.89 -0.38
N ARG A 166 -16.61 -29.12 0.10
CA ARG A 166 -17.91 -29.77 0.09
C ARG A 166 -18.29 -30.35 1.45
N ASP A 167 -19.52 -30.14 1.90
CA ASP A 167 -20.06 -30.80 3.10
C ASP A 167 -19.20 -30.55 4.37
N ASN A 168 -18.48 -29.41 4.44
CA ASN A 168 -17.63 -29.09 5.58
C ASN A 168 -18.42 -28.33 6.65
N ILE A 169 -18.17 -28.67 7.92
CA ILE A 169 -18.91 -28.17 9.07
C ILE A 169 -17.95 -27.49 10.06
N GLY A 170 -18.13 -26.19 10.25
CA GLY A 170 -17.53 -25.42 11.34
C GLY A 170 -18.62 -25.06 12.34
N THR A 171 -18.47 -25.36 13.63
CA THR A 171 -19.56 -25.11 14.59
C THR A 171 -19.85 -23.63 14.81
N TYR A 172 -18.88 -22.74 14.54
CA TYR A 172 -19.02 -21.30 14.72
C TYR A 172 -18.57 -20.49 13.49
N LYS A 173 -17.28 -20.49 13.12
CA LYS A 173 -16.75 -19.63 12.03
C LYS A 173 -16.19 -20.44 10.89
N GLY A 174 -16.62 -20.17 9.66
CA GLY A 174 -16.05 -20.80 8.47
C GLY A 174 -16.44 -22.26 8.41
N GLY A 175 -17.37 -22.69 7.57
CA GLY A 175 -17.57 -24.14 7.38
C GLY A 175 -16.40 -24.72 6.61
N ALA A 176 -16.09 -24.09 5.47
CA ALA A 176 -14.92 -24.43 4.67
C ALA A 176 -13.65 -23.72 5.14
N ILE A 177 -13.69 -22.39 5.31
CA ILE A 177 -12.48 -21.57 5.52
C ILE A 177 -12.67 -20.57 6.65
N THR A 178 -11.73 -20.57 7.59
CA THR A 178 -11.52 -19.47 8.54
C THR A 178 -10.28 -18.69 8.12
N ASN A 179 -10.46 -17.45 7.64
CA ASN A 179 -9.39 -16.59 7.18
C ASN A 179 -9.12 -15.43 8.15
N ARG A 180 -7.84 -15.22 8.50
CA ARG A 180 -7.39 -14.03 9.26
C ARG A 180 -6.41 -13.16 8.48
N GLN A 181 -6.09 -13.52 7.23
CA GLN A 181 -4.94 -13.03 6.46
C GLN A 181 -5.28 -12.82 4.98
N ASN A 182 -4.27 -12.72 4.09
CA ASN A 182 -4.52 -12.58 2.67
C ASN A 182 -4.94 -13.92 2.04
N LEU A 183 -6.09 -13.92 1.36
CA LEU A 183 -6.64 -15.09 0.70
C LEU A 183 -7.10 -14.75 -0.71
N THR A 184 -6.61 -15.51 -1.69
CA THR A 184 -7.10 -15.49 -3.07
C THR A 184 -7.79 -16.83 -3.38
N VAL A 185 -9.02 -16.77 -3.86
CA VAL A 185 -9.87 -17.92 -4.21
C VAL A 185 -10.23 -17.82 -5.69
N ASN A 186 -9.70 -18.73 -6.51
CA ASN A 186 -9.85 -18.69 -7.96
C ASN A 186 -10.44 -19.99 -8.48
N ASN A 187 -11.54 -19.89 -9.22
CA ASN A 187 -12.18 -21.04 -9.85
C ASN A 187 -12.54 -22.15 -8.84
N CYS A 188 -12.94 -21.77 -7.63
CA CYS A 188 -13.24 -22.73 -6.57
C CYS A 188 -14.75 -22.97 -6.44
N HIS A 189 -15.10 -24.13 -5.90
CA HIS A 189 -16.48 -24.55 -5.65
C HIS A 189 -16.72 -24.73 -4.15
N PHE A 190 -17.78 -24.11 -3.63
CA PHE A 190 -18.21 -24.22 -2.24
C PHE A 190 -19.65 -24.73 -2.18
N ILE A 191 -19.81 -25.96 -1.71
CA ILE A 191 -21.05 -26.73 -1.84
C ILE A 191 -21.42 -27.30 -0.47
N HIS A 192 -22.65 -27.06 0.00
CA HIS A 192 -23.17 -27.70 1.22
C HIS A 192 -22.32 -27.48 2.48
N ASN A 193 -21.53 -26.40 2.54
CA ASN A 193 -20.79 -26.08 3.74
C ASN A 193 -21.71 -25.43 4.78
N THR A 194 -21.41 -25.67 6.05
CA THR A 194 -22.25 -25.25 7.17
C THR A 194 -21.42 -24.58 8.26
N ALA A 195 -21.84 -23.40 8.71
CA ALA A 195 -21.37 -22.80 9.95
C ALA A 195 -22.40 -21.82 10.50
N LYS A 196 -22.20 -21.31 11.71
CA LYS A 196 -22.99 -20.20 12.24
C LYS A 196 -22.64 -18.92 11.45
N GLN A 197 -21.37 -18.52 11.48
CA GLN A 197 -20.80 -17.40 10.71
C GLN A 197 -19.98 -17.88 9.51
N GLY A 198 -20.34 -17.45 8.30
CA GLY A 198 -19.50 -17.69 7.13
C GLY A 198 -19.46 -19.17 6.76
N ALA A 199 -20.62 -19.77 6.45
CA ALA A 199 -20.73 -21.18 6.08
C ALA A 199 -19.66 -21.64 5.07
N ASN A 200 -19.29 -20.78 4.13
CA ASN A 200 -18.13 -20.99 3.27
C ASN A 200 -16.88 -20.36 3.85
N ILE A 201 -16.90 -19.03 3.98
CA ILE A 201 -15.72 -18.27 4.34
C ILE A 201 -16.10 -17.30 5.45
N TRP A 202 -15.45 -17.45 6.59
CA TRP A 202 -15.39 -16.41 7.59
C TRP A 202 -14.05 -15.71 7.47
N SER A 203 -14.04 -14.40 7.28
CA SER A 203 -12.81 -13.62 7.08
C SER A 203 -12.76 -12.39 7.96
N THR A 204 -11.63 -12.21 8.62
CA THR A 204 -11.30 -11.00 9.39
C THR A 204 -9.87 -10.57 9.09
N GLY A 205 -9.53 -9.32 9.37
CA GLY A 205 -8.14 -8.91 9.51
C GLY A 205 -7.90 -7.47 9.14
N ASN A 206 -7.35 -6.69 10.09
CA ASN A 206 -6.99 -5.30 9.89
C ASN A 206 -6.03 -5.17 8.71
N TYR A 207 -6.49 -4.53 7.63
CA TYR A 207 -5.72 -4.18 6.42
C TYR A 207 -5.33 -5.36 5.51
N ASN A 208 -5.97 -6.53 5.64
CA ASN A 208 -5.78 -7.67 4.74
C ASN A 208 -6.71 -7.62 3.52
N HIS A 209 -6.48 -8.53 2.56
CA HIS A 209 -7.27 -8.64 1.33
C HIS A 209 -7.84 -10.05 1.13
N LEU A 210 -9.16 -10.14 0.92
CA LEU A 210 -9.83 -11.33 0.39
C LEU A 210 -10.23 -11.07 -1.06
N THR A 211 -9.77 -11.93 -1.96
CA THR A 211 -10.12 -11.88 -3.39
C THR A 211 -10.78 -13.19 -3.80
N ILE A 212 -11.98 -13.12 -4.35
CA ILE A 212 -12.76 -14.27 -4.83
C ILE A 212 -13.11 -14.04 -6.30
N GLU A 213 -12.73 -14.98 -7.15
CA GLU A 213 -12.85 -14.85 -8.59
C GLU A 213 -13.33 -16.14 -9.24
N ASN A 214 -14.22 -16.00 -10.22
CA ASN A 214 -14.69 -17.10 -11.07
C ASN A 214 -15.18 -18.32 -10.27
N SER A 215 -15.72 -18.09 -9.07
CA SER A 215 -16.02 -19.16 -8.12
C SER A 215 -17.53 -19.42 -8.03
N TYR A 216 -17.89 -20.62 -7.57
CA TYR A 216 -19.26 -21.10 -7.50
C TYR A 216 -19.63 -21.46 -6.06
N PHE A 217 -20.74 -20.90 -5.57
CA PHE A 217 -21.25 -21.14 -4.23
C PHE A 217 -22.67 -21.67 -4.33
N SER A 218 -22.95 -22.85 -3.75
CA SER A 218 -24.30 -23.40 -3.77
C SER A 218 -24.71 -24.14 -2.51
N ASN A 219 -25.98 -23.99 -2.13
CA ASN A 219 -26.61 -24.75 -1.05
C ASN A 219 -25.88 -24.68 0.30
N ASN A 220 -25.31 -23.52 0.64
CA ASN A 220 -24.56 -23.36 1.88
C ASN A 220 -25.49 -22.88 2.99
N ASP A 221 -25.30 -23.42 4.19
CA ASP A 221 -26.23 -23.23 5.31
C ASP A 221 -25.58 -22.45 6.46
N THR A 222 -26.19 -21.32 6.79
CA THR A 222 -25.81 -20.48 7.93
C THR A 222 -26.75 -20.80 9.09
N ARG A 223 -26.27 -21.50 10.11
CA ARG A 223 -27.09 -21.90 11.27
C ARG A 223 -27.49 -20.66 12.06
N ALA A 224 -28.68 -20.15 11.81
CA ALA A 224 -29.22 -19.01 12.53
C ALA A 224 -29.31 -19.31 14.04
N ASP A 225 -28.90 -18.37 14.88
CA ASP A 225 -29.16 -18.42 16.32
C ASP A 225 -30.64 -18.11 16.58
N GLU A 226 -31.26 -18.81 17.53
CA GLU A 226 -32.70 -18.68 17.82
C GLU A 226 -33.06 -17.31 18.43
N ILE A 227 -32.09 -16.61 19.03
CA ILE A 227 -32.32 -15.36 19.79
C ILE A 227 -32.11 -14.11 18.93
N TYR A 228 -31.20 -14.18 17.95
CA TYR A 228 -30.94 -13.12 16.98
C TYR A 228 -30.74 -13.78 15.61
N GLN A 229 -31.81 -13.90 14.81
CA GLN A 229 -31.76 -14.41 13.44
C GLN A 229 -31.11 -13.39 12.48
N GLU A 230 -29.99 -12.80 12.89
CA GLU A 230 -29.17 -12.01 11.99
C GLU A 230 -28.43 -13.00 11.09
N ASN A 231 -28.81 -13.04 9.81
CA ASN A 231 -28.30 -14.03 8.86
C ASN A 231 -26.80 -13.81 8.63
N GLU A 232 -25.97 -14.57 9.34
CA GLU A 232 -24.52 -14.50 9.26
C GLU A 232 -24.04 -15.13 7.94
N GLY A 233 -24.03 -14.33 6.88
CA GLY A 233 -23.94 -14.79 5.49
C GLY A 233 -22.88 -15.84 5.19
N ALA A 234 -23.12 -16.65 4.14
CA ALA A 234 -22.22 -17.72 3.73
C ALA A 234 -20.76 -17.26 3.51
N ILE A 235 -20.59 -16.00 3.09
CA ILE A 235 -19.34 -15.25 3.20
C ILE A 235 -19.55 -14.16 4.27
N TYR A 236 -18.83 -14.26 5.37
CA TYR A 236 -18.88 -13.30 6.47
C TYR A 236 -17.56 -12.54 6.54
N VAL A 237 -17.60 -11.22 6.43
CA VAL A 237 -16.42 -10.36 6.46
C VAL A 237 -16.57 -9.27 7.52
N THR A 238 -15.54 -9.10 8.35
CA THR A 238 -15.57 -8.17 9.49
C THR A 238 -14.22 -7.53 9.75
N ASN A 239 -14.24 -6.39 10.43
CA ASN A 239 -13.10 -5.52 10.70
C ASN A 239 -12.56 -4.86 9.42
N PRO A 240 -11.71 -3.82 9.52
CA PRO A 240 -11.14 -3.13 8.36
C PRO A 240 -10.46 -4.10 7.40
N HIS A 241 -11.15 -4.47 6.33
CA HIS A 241 -10.76 -5.57 5.47
C HIS A 241 -11.28 -5.30 4.07
N LYS A 242 -10.38 -5.34 3.08
CA LYS A 242 -10.76 -5.13 1.68
C LYS A 242 -11.15 -6.44 1.05
N VAL A 243 -12.35 -6.49 0.49
CA VAL A 243 -12.93 -7.70 -0.09
C VAL A 243 -13.30 -7.42 -1.53
N THR A 244 -12.84 -8.26 -2.45
CA THR A 244 -13.21 -8.20 -3.87
C THR A 244 -13.79 -9.53 -4.30
N ILE A 245 -15.02 -9.50 -4.79
CA ILE A 245 -15.74 -10.67 -5.32
C ILE A 245 -16.12 -10.36 -6.76
N ARG A 246 -15.61 -11.15 -7.71
CA ARG A 246 -15.90 -10.93 -9.12
C ARG A 246 -16.17 -12.21 -9.91
N ASN A 247 -16.96 -12.07 -10.97
CA ASN A 247 -17.23 -13.14 -11.93
C ASN A 247 -17.76 -14.44 -11.28
N SER A 248 -18.40 -14.33 -10.12
CA SER A 248 -18.74 -15.49 -9.30
C SER A 248 -20.25 -15.72 -9.28
N THR A 249 -20.66 -16.96 -9.04
CA THR A 249 -22.07 -17.35 -9.03
C THR A 249 -22.47 -17.87 -7.65
N PHE A 250 -23.57 -17.35 -7.14
CA PHE A 250 -24.24 -17.75 -5.91
C PHE A 250 -25.59 -18.34 -6.29
N ASP A 251 -25.73 -19.65 -6.14
CA ASP A 251 -26.91 -20.39 -6.61
C ASP A 251 -27.59 -21.16 -5.48
N ASN A 252 -28.91 -21.30 -5.56
CA ASN A 252 -29.71 -22.12 -4.65
C ASN A 252 -29.39 -21.88 -3.16
N SER A 253 -29.28 -20.62 -2.76
CA SER A 253 -29.07 -20.25 -1.36
C SER A 253 -30.42 -20.05 -0.65
N THR A 254 -30.50 -20.51 0.60
CA THR A 254 -31.71 -20.46 1.44
C THR A 254 -31.63 -19.42 2.56
N GLY A 255 -30.51 -18.68 2.64
CA GLY A 255 -30.28 -17.62 3.61
C GLY A 255 -29.35 -16.53 3.05
N CYS A 256 -28.75 -15.75 3.95
CA CYS A 256 -27.81 -14.70 3.57
C CYS A 256 -26.54 -15.28 2.96
N VAL A 257 -26.08 -14.66 1.89
CA VAL A 257 -24.91 -15.10 1.13
C VAL A 257 -23.70 -14.25 1.46
N ILE A 258 -23.88 -12.95 1.69
CA ILE A 258 -22.78 -12.03 1.98
C ILE A 258 -23.16 -11.15 3.17
N HIS A 259 -22.30 -11.14 4.19
CA HIS A 259 -22.41 -10.24 5.32
C HIS A 259 -21.14 -9.39 5.44
N GLY A 260 -21.26 -8.08 5.22
CA GLY A 260 -20.24 -7.07 5.53
C GLY A 260 -20.50 -6.43 6.89
N TYR A 261 -19.49 -6.45 7.76
CA TYR A 261 -19.58 -5.95 9.13
C TYR A 261 -18.33 -5.11 9.51
N LEU A 262 -18.47 -4.17 10.46
CA LEU A 262 -17.40 -3.42 11.13
C LEU A 262 -16.26 -2.90 10.22
N ASP A 263 -16.49 -1.80 9.52
CA ASP A 263 -15.54 -1.07 8.67
C ASP A 263 -14.92 -1.90 7.53
N SER A 264 -15.55 -2.99 7.12
CA SER A 264 -15.15 -3.72 5.90
C SER A 264 -15.46 -2.91 4.62
N ASP A 265 -14.64 -3.10 3.59
CA ASP A 265 -14.80 -2.48 2.26
C ASP A 265 -15.03 -3.59 1.23
N VAL A 266 -16.29 -3.79 0.85
CA VAL A 266 -16.74 -4.94 0.04
C VAL A 266 -17.11 -4.53 -1.37
N ASP A 267 -16.46 -5.16 -2.35
CA ASP A 267 -16.59 -4.82 -3.75
C ASP A 267 -17.02 -6.03 -4.59
N ILE A 268 -18.28 -6.05 -5.04
CA ILE A 268 -18.93 -7.15 -5.75
C ILE A 268 -19.19 -6.73 -7.19
N ARG A 269 -18.58 -7.42 -8.16
CA ARG A 269 -18.68 -7.06 -9.58
C ARG A 269 -18.92 -8.24 -10.50
N ASN A 270 -19.82 -8.07 -11.46
CA ASN A 270 -20.06 -9.09 -12.50
C ASN A 270 -20.41 -10.48 -11.91
N CYS A 271 -21.17 -10.49 -10.81
CA CYS A 271 -21.60 -11.72 -10.15
C CYS A 271 -23.04 -12.07 -10.50
N SER A 272 -23.40 -13.34 -10.37
CA SER A 272 -24.77 -13.84 -10.59
C SER A 272 -25.32 -14.43 -9.29
N PHE A 273 -26.47 -13.94 -8.85
CA PHE A 273 -27.25 -14.48 -7.73
C PHE A 273 -28.51 -15.14 -8.32
N THR A 274 -28.60 -16.46 -8.26
CA THR A 274 -29.64 -17.24 -8.95
C THR A 274 -30.35 -18.23 -8.06
N ASN A 275 -31.62 -18.46 -8.37
CA ASN A 275 -32.43 -19.52 -7.75
C ASN A 275 -32.47 -19.43 -6.22
N ILE A 276 -32.57 -18.22 -5.69
CA ILE A 276 -32.57 -17.96 -4.25
C ILE A 276 -33.98 -18.16 -3.72
N ASN A 277 -34.13 -18.95 -2.65
CA ASN A 277 -35.44 -19.27 -2.07
C ASN A 277 -35.36 -19.21 -0.54
N ILE A 278 -35.73 -18.05 0.01
CA ILE A 278 -35.63 -17.75 1.44
C ILE A 278 -37.04 -17.72 2.03
N LYS A 279 -37.29 -18.56 3.03
CA LYS A 279 -38.56 -18.60 3.74
C LYS A 279 -38.30 -18.52 5.23
N SER A 280 -38.91 -17.57 5.92
CA SER A 280 -38.81 -17.43 7.37
C SER A 280 -40.21 -17.33 8.01
N PRO A 281 -40.45 -18.02 9.14
CA PRO A 281 -41.69 -17.88 9.89
C PRO A 281 -41.74 -16.57 10.70
N ILE A 282 -40.63 -15.83 10.80
CA ILE A 282 -40.56 -14.54 11.51
C ILE A 282 -40.25 -13.39 10.53
N GLY A 283 -39.86 -12.22 11.05
CA GLY A 283 -39.41 -11.11 10.22
C GLY A 283 -37.98 -11.28 9.71
N LEU A 284 -37.70 -10.83 8.49
CA LEU A 284 -36.38 -10.84 7.88
C LEU A 284 -35.80 -9.43 7.75
N ARG A 285 -34.53 -9.27 8.13
CA ARG A 285 -33.70 -8.09 7.85
C ARG A 285 -32.55 -8.48 6.93
N GLY A 286 -32.54 -8.00 5.69
CA GLY A 286 -31.49 -8.34 4.72
C GLY A 286 -31.44 -9.83 4.41
N SER A 287 -32.23 -10.29 3.43
CA SER A 287 -32.37 -11.74 3.23
C SER A 287 -31.20 -12.35 2.48
N LEU A 288 -30.62 -11.66 1.48
CA LEU A 288 -29.55 -12.19 0.64
C LEU A 288 -28.18 -11.55 0.93
N ILE A 289 -28.16 -10.23 1.13
CA ILE A 289 -26.96 -9.46 1.44
C ILE A 289 -27.25 -8.57 2.65
N ASN A 290 -26.41 -8.67 3.67
CA ASN A 290 -26.46 -7.81 4.83
C ASN A 290 -25.18 -6.97 4.91
N ASN A 291 -25.32 -5.65 4.94
CA ASN A 291 -24.19 -4.74 5.11
C ASN A 291 -24.48 -3.82 6.29
N TYR A 292 -23.69 -3.96 7.34
CA TYR A 292 -23.91 -3.26 8.61
C TYR A 292 -22.61 -2.68 9.10
N GLU A 293 -22.55 -1.36 9.27
CA GLU A 293 -21.35 -0.62 9.66
C GLU A 293 -20.17 -0.86 8.70
N ALA A 294 -20.42 -0.91 7.38
CA ALA A 294 -19.41 -1.22 6.37
C ALA A 294 -19.66 -0.49 5.03
N ASP A 295 -18.61 -0.31 4.24
CA ASP A 295 -18.70 0.22 2.88
C ASP A 295 -18.92 -0.93 1.87
N MET A 296 -19.88 -0.80 0.96
CA MET A 296 -20.15 -1.84 -0.04
C MET A 296 -20.53 -1.31 -1.42
N LYS A 297 -19.93 -1.89 -2.46
CA LYS A 297 -20.24 -1.62 -3.86
C LYS A 297 -20.68 -2.89 -4.58
N ILE A 298 -21.83 -2.83 -5.25
CA ILE A 298 -22.38 -3.91 -6.06
C ILE A 298 -22.61 -3.37 -7.48
N SER A 299 -21.91 -3.96 -8.45
CA SER A 299 -22.01 -3.49 -9.83
C SER A 299 -22.02 -4.58 -10.88
N GLN A 300 -22.73 -4.34 -11.98
CA GLN A 300 -22.79 -5.27 -13.13
C GLN A 300 -23.27 -6.69 -12.75
N CYS A 301 -24.02 -6.82 -11.65
CA CYS A 301 -24.48 -8.11 -11.17
C CYS A 301 -25.88 -8.45 -11.71
N LYS A 302 -26.15 -9.75 -11.83
CA LYS A 302 -27.45 -10.30 -12.17
C LYS A 302 -28.09 -10.92 -10.94
N PHE A 303 -29.31 -10.52 -10.62
CA PHE A 303 -30.16 -11.18 -9.63
C PHE A 303 -31.34 -11.79 -10.38
N ASN A 304 -31.47 -13.12 -10.37
CA ASN A 304 -32.50 -13.80 -11.13
C ASN A 304 -33.16 -14.93 -10.36
N ASN A 305 -34.49 -15.01 -10.43
CA ASN A 305 -35.27 -16.04 -9.75
C ASN A 305 -35.01 -16.00 -8.24
N ILE A 306 -35.36 -14.87 -7.63
CA ILE A 306 -35.24 -14.64 -6.19
C ILE A 306 -36.64 -14.73 -5.59
N TYR A 307 -36.85 -15.61 -4.63
CA TYR A 307 -38.10 -15.73 -3.88
C TYR A 307 -37.84 -15.53 -2.39
N ILE A 308 -38.52 -14.55 -1.78
CA ILE A 308 -38.44 -14.27 -0.35
C ILE A 308 -39.84 -14.32 0.24
N GLU A 309 -40.02 -15.05 1.33
CA GLU A 309 -41.27 -15.14 2.05
C GLU A 309 -41.06 -15.04 3.57
N ALA A 310 -41.77 -14.11 4.21
CA ALA A 310 -41.65 -13.89 5.66
C ALA A 310 -42.90 -13.22 6.24
N ASN A 311 -43.03 -13.18 7.57
CA ASN A 311 -44.10 -12.41 8.22
C ASN A 311 -43.89 -10.90 8.14
N LYS A 312 -42.63 -10.47 8.00
CA LYS A 312 -42.19 -9.08 7.83
C LYS A 312 -40.90 -9.07 7.00
N VAL A 313 -40.70 -8.08 6.13
CA VAL A 313 -39.46 -7.97 5.33
C VAL A 313 -38.92 -6.55 5.38
N THR A 314 -37.70 -6.41 5.91
CA THR A 314 -36.98 -5.15 6.07
C THR A 314 -35.69 -5.18 5.27
N GLY A 315 -35.72 -4.68 4.04
CA GLY A 315 -34.64 -4.85 3.06
C GLY A 315 -34.62 -6.27 2.53
N GLY A 316 -35.47 -6.56 1.54
CA GLY A 316 -35.68 -7.91 1.02
C GLY A 316 -34.39 -8.56 0.56
N VAL A 317 -33.82 -8.09 -0.56
CA VAL A 317 -32.55 -8.63 -1.05
C VAL A 317 -31.37 -8.09 -0.25
N ILE A 318 -31.35 -6.77 0.01
CA ILE A 318 -30.20 -6.06 0.58
C ILE A 318 -30.65 -5.22 1.76
N TYR A 319 -29.95 -5.39 2.88
CA TYR A 319 -29.96 -4.44 3.99
C TYR A 319 -28.64 -3.68 4.03
N HIS A 320 -28.72 -2.36 4.14
CA HIS A 320 -27.56 -1.48 4.31
C HIS A 320 -27.78 -0.51 5.46
N GLU A 321 -26.88 -0.53 6.43
CA GLU A 321 -26.87 0.38 7.56
C GLU A 321 -25.47 0.87 7.87
N ILE A 322 -25.31 2.19 8.09
CA ILE A 322 -24.05 2.86 8.48
C ILE A 322 -22.88 2.53 7.52
N GLY A 323 -22.49 3.52 6.71
CA GLY A 323 -21.44 3.35 5.70
C GLY A 323 -21.90 3.82 4.32
N LYS A 324 -21.01 3.74 3.33
CA LYS A 324 -21.30 4.08 1.94
C LYS A 324 -21.74 2.86 1.17
N PHE A 325 -22.78 3.03 0.36
CA PHE A 325 -23.26 1.97 -0.50
C PHE A 325 -23.47 2.42 -1.94
N GLU A 326 -23.04 1.60 -2.89
CA GLU A 326 -23.23 1.84 -4.32
C GLU A 326 -23.86 0.61 -4.98
N LEU A 327 -25.06 0.77 -5.56
CA LEU A 327 -25.70 -0.24 -6.40
C LEU A 327 -25.77 0.29 -7.83
N THR A 328 -24.90 -0.18 -8.72
CA THR A 328 -24.74 0.39 -10.06
C THR A 328 -24.80 -0.61 -11.20
N SER A 329 -25.58 -0.34 -12.24
CA SER A 329 -25.63 -1.17 -13.46
C SER A 329 -26.00 -2.64 -13.22
N ASN A 330 -26.89 -2.92 -12.25
CA ASN A 330 -27.34 -4.28 -11.95
C ASN A 330 -28.70 -4.60 -12.59
N ASN A 331 -28.99 -5.88 -12.76
CA ASN A 331 -30.24 -6.35 -13.33
C ASN A 331 -30.94 -7.35 -12.41
N PHE A 332 -32.12 -6.98 -11.89
CA PHE A 332 -32.99 -7.83 -11.08
C PHE A 332 -34.14 -8.34 -11.94
N THR A 333 -34.29 -9.66 -12.02
CA THR A 333 -35.28 -10.35 -12.86
C THR A 333 -35.98 -11.44 -12.06
N ASN A 334 -37.30 -11.57 -12.22
CA ASN A 334 -38.09 -12.58 -11.52
C ASN A 334 -37.85 -12.56 -9.99
N THR A 335 -37.76 -11.36 -9.40
CA THR A 335 -37.61 -11.18 -7.96
C THR A 335 -38.98 -11.06 -7.33
N LYS A 336 -39.33 -11.96 -6.41
CA LYS A 336 -40.65 -12.05 -5.80
C LYS A 336 -40.54 -11.99 -4.28
N VAL A 337 -41.34 -11.13 -3.67
CA VAL A 337 -41.43 -11.03 -2.20
C VAL A 337 -42.87 -11.21 -1.75
N ASN A 338 -43.08 -12.15 -0.83
CA ASN A 338 -44.37 -12.47 -0.23
C ASN A 338 -44.34 -12.23 1.29
N VAL A 339 -44.95 -11.14 1.74
CA VAL A 339 -45.12 -10.84 3.17
C VAL A 339 -46.45 -11.40 3.65
N LYS A 340 -46.38 -12.42 4.51
CA LYS A 340 -47.55 -13.16 5.01
C LYS A 340 -48.28 -12.48 6.17
N GLY A 341 -47.60 -11.63 6.91
CA GLY A 341 -48.21 -10.96 8.05
C GLY A 341 -49.27 -9.93 7.61
N ASN A 342 -50.32 -9.80 8.42
CA ASN A 342 -51.55 -9.05 8.10
C ASN A 342 -51.83 -7.88 9.06
N THR A 343 -50.78 -7.38 9.72
CA THR A 343 -50.85 -6.22 10.63
C THR A 343 -50.01 -5.07 10.08
N LEU A 344 -50.14 -3.87 10.67
CA LEU A 344 -49.35 -2.70 10.25
C LEU A 344 -47.84 -2.88 10.49
N ASP A 345 -47.46 -3.66 11.50
CA ASP A 345 -46.06 -3.94 11.84
C ASP A 345 -45.42 -4.94 10.87
N ASN A 346 -46.25 -5.77 10.24
CA ASN A 346 -45.87 -6.79 9.27
C ASN A 346 -45.75 -6.20 7.86
N ARG A 347 -44.87 -5.22 7.72
CA ARG A 347 -44.67 -4.47 6.48
C ARG A 347 -43.59 -5.05 5.59
N LEU A 348 -43.73 -4.82 4.28
CA LEU A 348 -42.61 -4.81 3.35
C LEU A 348 -41.99 -3.40 3.35
N ALA A 349 -40.68 -3.31 3.58
CA ALA A 349 -39.92 -2.09 3.46
C ALA A 349 -38.73 -2.31 2.52
N GLY A 350 -38.90 -1.96 1.24
CA GLY A 350 -37.90 -2.19 0.19
C GLY A 350 -37.73 -3.66 -0.17
N THR A 351 -38.21 -4.09 -1.35
CA THR A 351 -37.90 -5.44 -1.87
C THR A 351 -36.41 -5.62 -2.11
N VAL A 352 -35.74 -4.60 -2.63
CA VAL A 352 -34.32 -4.70 -3.00
C VAL A 352 -33.44 -4.10 -1.93
N LEU A 353 -33.72 -2.89 -1.47
CA LEU A 353 -32.83 -2.18 -0.55
C LEU A 353 -33.60 -1.53 0.58
N TRP A 354 -33.13 -1.75 1.80
CA TRP A 354 -33.32 -0.84 2.91
C TRP A 354 -32.02 -0.09 3.18
N ASN A 355 -32.04 1.24 3.02
CA ASN A 355 -30.95 2.14 3.36
C ASN A 355 -31.24 2.81 4.69
N ARG A 356 -30.51 2.46 5.76
CA ARG A 356 -30.67 3.01 7.10
C ARG A 356 -29.45 3.81 7.53
N ASN A 357 -29.63 5.05 7.99
CA ASN A 357 -28.55 5.85 8.58
C ASN A 357 -27.27 5.88 7.73
N ALA A 358 -27.43 5.92 6.41
CA ALA A 358 -26.37 5.64 5.46
C ALA A 358 -26.48 6.51 4.23
N THR A 359 -25.36 6.62 3.51
CA THR A 359 -25.28 7.34 2.23
C THR A 359 -25.18 6.34 1.09
N SER A 360 -26.19 6.32 0.23
CA SER A 360 -26.35 5.33 -0.84
C SER A 360 -26.52 5.95 -2.21
N THR A 361 -25.91 5.36 -3.23
CA THR A 361 -26.10 5.72 -4.64
C THR A 361 -26.61 4.52 -5.43
N ILE A 362 -27.78 4.67 -6.04
CA ILE A 362 -28.48 3.66 -6.83
C ILE A 362 -28.59 4.17 -8.27
N LYS A 363 -27.81 3.59 -9.19
CA LYS A 363 -27.68 4.14 -10.55
C LYS A 363 -27.71 3.08 -11.65
N ASP A 364 -28.38 3.38 -12.76
CA ASP A 364 -28.32 2.55 -13.99
C ASP A 364 -28.82 1.11 -13.78
N ASN A 365 -29.67 0.84 -12.79
CA ASN A 365 -30.19 -0.51 -12.51
C ASN A 365 -31.53 -0.77 -13.20
N THR A 366 -31.83 -2.05 -13.45
CA THR A 366 -33.17 -2.51 -13.83
C THR A 366 -33.73 -3.38 -12.72
N PHE A 367 -34.93 -3.04 -12.25
CA PHE A 367 -35.67 -3.79 -11.24
C PHE A 367 -36.91 -4.40 -11.89
N ASN A 368 -37.06 -5.72 -11.81
CA ASN A 368 -38.30 -6.43 -12.15
C ASN A 368 -38.74 -7.24 -10.93
N VAL A 369 -39.71 -6.69 -10.19
CA VAL A 369 -40.13 -7.20 -8.89
C VAL A 369 -41.64 -7.47 -8.85
N ASP A 370 -42.02 -8.60 -8.24
CA ASP A 370 -43.39 -8.94 -7.88
C ASP A 370 -43.53 -8.91 -6.36
N ILE A 371 -44.54 -8.20 -5.87
CA ILE A 371 -44.77 -7.96 -4.44
C ILE A 371 -46.16 -8.44 -4.07
N THR A 372 -46.24 -9.20 -2.99
CA THR A 372 -47.48 -9.50 -2.27
C THR A 372 -47.28 -9.14 -0.81
N ALA A 373 -48.07 -8.23 -0.25
CA ALA A 373 -47.97 -7.84 1.15
C ALA A 373 -49.29 -7.28 1.69
N TYR A 374 -49.45 -7.25 3.01
CA TYR A 374 -50.53 -6.46 3.62
C TYR A 374 -50.25 -4.96 3.51
N HIS A 375 -49.05 -4.54 3.93
CA HIS A 375 -48.60 -3.14 3.95
C HIS A 375 -47.24 -3.02 3.24
N THR A 376 -47.10 -2.06 2.33
CA THR A 376 -45.86 -1.85 1.54
C THR A 376 -45.37 -0.42 1.62
N ASP A 377 -44.12 -0.26 2.04
CA ASP A 377 -43.36 0.98 2.04
C ASP A 377 -42.16 0.86 1.11
N GLY A 378 -42.23 1.51 -0.04
CA GLY A 378 -41.14 1.47 -1.01
C GLY A 378 -41.05 0.08 -1.62
N GLY A 379 -41.79 -0.16 -2.71
CA GLY A 379 -41.83 -1.51 -3.28
C GLY A 379 -40.46 -2.03 -3.67
N VAL A 380 -39.51 -1.17 -4.08
CA VAL A 380 -38.12 -1.55 -4.36
C VAL A 380 -37.14 -1.00 -3.33
N LEU A 381 -37.21 0.29 -3.02
CA LEU A 381 -36.25 1.00 -2.17
C LEU A 381 -36.94 1.64 -0.97
N TYR A 382 -36.38 1.44 0.22
CA TYR A 382 -36.78 2.11 1.45
C TYR A 382 -35.59 2.89 2.01
N ASN A 383 -35.75 4.21 2.17
CA ASN A 383 -34.74 5.09 2.76
C ASN A 383 -35.22 5.56 4.13
N ASN A 384 -34.47 5.24 5.19
CA ASN A 384 -34.76 5.66 6.56
C ASN A 384 -33.54 6.33 7.18
N ILE A 385 -33.73 7.57 7.63
CA ILE A 385 -32.73 8.44 8.25
C ILE A 385 -31.42 8.53 7.46
N GLY A 386 -31.48 8.31 6.15
CA GLY A 386 -30.33 8.19 5.26
C GLY A 386 -30.36 9.19 4.10
N ASN A 387 -29.24 9.28 3.40
CA ASN A 387 -29.09 10.05 2.16
C ASN A 387 -29.09 9.08 0.98
N LEU A 388 -30.12 9.14 0.14
CA LEU A 388 -30.28 8.24 -0.99
C LEU A 388 -30.27 9.02 -2.30
N THR A 389 -29.35 8.66 -3.20
CA THR A 389 -29.32 9.16 -4.58
C THR A 389 -29.80 8.07 -5.53
N VAL A 390 -30.85 8.31 -6.32
CA VAL A 390 -31.46 7.32 -7.23
C VAL A 390 -31.60 7.88 -8.65
N ILE A 391 -30.72 7.45 -9.57
CA ILE A 391 -30.59 8.06 -10.90
C ILE A 391 -30.61 7.02 -12.02
N ASN A 392 -31.39 7.27 -13.08
CA ASN A 392 -31.37 6.47 -14.31
C ASN A 392 -31.69 4.97 -14.11
N ASN A 393 -32.62 4.64 -13.21
CA ASN A 393 -33.04 3.27 -12.99
C ASN A 393 -34.37 2.97 -13.69
N THR A 394 -34.61 1.72 -14.06
CA THR A 394 -35.91 1.25 -14.54
C THR A 394 -36.58 0.41 -13.46
N PHE A 395 -37.75 0.84 -12.99
CA PHE A 395 -38.58 0.16 -12.01
C PHE A 395 -39.76 -0.52 -12.72
N ASN A 396 -39.73 -1.83 -12.85
CA ASN A 396 -40.87 -2.65 -13.26
C ASN A 396 -41.39 -3.35 -12.01
N VAL A 397 -42.52 -2.89 -11.49
CA VAL A 397 -43.06 -3.36 -10.22
C VAL A 397 -44.47 -3.85 -10.43
N LYS A 398 -44.74 -5.10 -10.06
CA LYS A 398 -46.10 -5.60 -9.86
C LYS A 398 -46.37 -5.67 -8.37
N ALA A 399 -47.27 -4.84 -7.85
CA ALA A 399 -47.57 -4.77 -6.42
C ALA A 399 -49.01 -5.20 -6.11
N THR A 400 -49.15 -6.23 -5.28
CA THR A 400 -50.42 -6.67 -4.70
C THR A 400 -50.42 -6.38 -3.20
N THR A 401 -51.01 -5.25 -2.79
CA THR A 401 -50.96 -4.79 -1.39
C THR A 401 -52.34 -4.64 -0.77
N THR A 402 -52.75 -5.50 0.16
CA THR A 402 -54.17 -5.57 0.56
C THR A 402 -54.64 -4.46 1.51
N TYR A 403 -53.75 -3.69 2.15
CA TYR A 403 -54.12 -2.56 3.01
C TYR A 403 -53.68 -1.21 2.46
N ARG A 404 -52.37 -0.94 2.34
CA ARG A 404 -51.88 0.33 1.76
C ARG A 404 -50.51 0.20 1.09
N LEU A 405 -50.34 0.96 0.01
CA LEU A 405 -49.09 1.09 -0.74
C LEU A 405 -48.58 2.54 -0.62
N ARG A 406 -47.40 2.71 -0.01
CA ARG A 406 -46.69 4.00 0.08
C ARG A 406 -45.42 3.93 -0.77
N GLY A 407 -45.53 4.40 -2.02
CA GLY A 407 -44.43 4.40 -2.97
C GLY A 407 -44.17 3.01 -3.54
N GLY A 408 -44.73 2.68 -4.70
CA GLY A 408 -44.51 1.40 -5.36
C GLY A 408 -43.07 1.18 -5.83
N ALA A 409 -42.31 2.25 -6.11
CA ALA A 409 -40.87 2.14 -6.32
C ALA A 409 -40.08 2.49 -5.05
N MET A 410 -40.36 3.65 -4.45
CA MET A 410 -39.51 4.23 -3.41
C MET A 410 -40.30 4.85 -2.27
N PHE A 411 -39.80 4.65 -1.06
CA PHE A 411 -40.29 5.34 0.13
C PHE A 411 -39.13 6.06 0.82
N ASN A 412 -39.28 7.36 1.06
CA ASN A 412 -38.28 8.20 1.71
C ASN A 412 -38.82 8.74 3.04
N ASP A 413 -38.38 8.11 4.12
CA ASP A 413 -39.01 8.17 5.43
C ASP A 413 -38.80 9.50 6.17
N TYR A 414 -39.70 9.78 7.10
CA TYR A 414 -39.51 10.73 8.18
C TYR A 414 -39.70 9.97 9.48
N ASP A 415 -38.61 9.81 10.22
CA ASP A 415 -38.67 9.13 11.51
C ASP A 415 -39.19 10.11 12.57
N GLU A 416 -40.50 10.01 12.85
CA GLU A 416 -41.22 10.90 13.76
C GLU A 416 -40.74 10.76 15.21
N GLU A 417 -40.28 9.57 15.62
CA GLU A 417 -39.86 9.30 16.99
C GLU A 417 -38.60 10.09 17.37
N ILE A 418 -37.65 10.18 16.43
CA ILE A 418 -36.39 10.92 16.63
C ILE A 418 -36.32 12.25 15.86
N GLY A 419 -37.36 12.60 15.10
CA GLY A 419 -37.48 13.86 14.39
C GLY A 419 -36.52 14.02 13.20
N ILE A 420 -36.04 12.92 12.59
CA ILE A 420 -35.06 12.95 11.50
C ILE A 420 -35.72 12.66 10.15
N LYS A 421 -35.56 13.59 9.21
CA LYS A 421 -35.98 13.42 7.81
C LYS A 421 -34.88 12.76 7.00
N SER A 422 -35.25 11.73 6.24
CA SER A 422 -34.38 11.15 5.22
C SER A 422 -34.26 12.10 4.02
N ASN A 423 -33.12 12.07 3.32
CA ASN A 423 -32.88 12.88 2.12
C ASN A 423 -32.90 11.99 0.89
N LEU A 424 -33.77 12.31 -0.08
CA LEU A 424 -33.83 11.67 -1.38
C LEU A 424 -33.45 12.66 -2.47
N LEU A 425 -32.46 12.29 -3.28
CA LEU A 425 -32.12 12.92 -4.54
C LEU A 425 -32.44 11.94 -5.68
N HIS A 426 -33.40 12.25 -6.55
CA HIS A 426 -33.81 11.30 -7.59
C HIS A 426 -33.98 11.95 -8.96
N GLY A 427 -33.76 11.21 -10.05
CA GLY A 427 -34.01 11.71 -11.40
C GLY A 427 -33.87 10.65 -12.48
N TYR A 428 -34.54 10.85 -13.62
CA TYR A 428 -34.43 9.98 -14.82
C TYR A 428 -34.77 8.52 -14.61
N ASN A 429 -35.50 8.22 -13.55
CA ASN A 429 -35.97 6.87 -13.33
C ASN A 429 -37.22 6.63 -14.18
N LYS A 430 -37.31 5.46 -14.81
CA LYS A 430 -38.51 4.99 -15.50
C LYS A 430 -39.35 4.16 -14.53
N TYR A 431 -40.63 4.49 -14.41
CA TYR A 431 -41.56 3.81 -13.50
C TYR A 431 -42.65 3.11 -14.30
N ASN A 432 -42.58 1.77 -14.34
CA ASN A 432 -43.60 0.89 -14.88
C ASN A 432 -44.23 0.13 -13.69
N ILE A 433 -45.17 0.79 -13.00
CA ILE A 433 -45.78 0.26 -11.78
C ILE A 433 -47.19 -0.24 -12.11
N ASN A 434 -47.45 -1.51 -11.81
CA ASN A 434 -48.77 -2.13 -11.89
C ASN A 434 -49.25 -2.47 -10.47
N THR A 435 -50.28 -1.76 -10.00
CA THR A 435 -50.87 -1.98 -8.67
C THR A 435 -52.15 -2.80 -8.81
N GLU A 436 -52.16 -4.00 -8.23
CA GLU A 436 -53.32 -4.90 -8.21
C GLU A 436 -53.89 -4.94 -6.78
N LYS A 437 -55.21 -4.86 -6.62
CA LYS A 437 -55.90 -5.04 -5.32
C LYS A 437 -55.36 -4.17 -4.17
N SER A 438 -54.96 -2.93 -4.45
CA SER A 438 -54.39 -2.00 -3.47
C SER A 438 -55.38 -0.89 -3.10
N PRO A 439 -56.18 -1.02 -2.03
CA PRO A 439 -57.28 -0.10 -1.77
C PRO A 439 -56.82 1.30 -1.34
N ASN A 440 -55.63 1.43 -0.74
CA ASN A 440 -55.07 2.71 -0.32
C ASN A 440 -53.69 2.95 -0.92
N VAL A 441 -53.64 3.48 -2.14
CA VAL A 441 -52.38 3.88 -2.80
C VAL A 441 -52.10 5.35 -2.53
N TRP A 442 -51.02 5.64 -1.82
CA TRP A 442 -50.63 7.02 -1.52
C TRP A 442 -49.79 7.64 -2.64
N ASN A 443 -48.90 6.84 -3.22
CA ASN A 443 -48.20 7.18 -4.45
C ASN A 443 -47.70 5.89 -5.13
N GLU A 444 -47.89 5.77 -6.44
CA GLU A 444 -47.48 4.59 -7.20
C GLU A 444 -45.97 4.52 -7.39
N ALA A 445 -45.27 5.65 -7.50
CA ALA A 445 -43.83 5.68 -7.73
C ALA A 445 -43.07 6.02 -6.44
N ILE A 446 -43.23 7.24 -5.93
CA ILE A 446 -42.41 7.80 -4.85
C ILE A 446 -43.32 8.40 -3.78
N TYR A 447 -43.21 7.90 -2.56
CA TYR A 447 -43.79 8.57 -1.41
C TYR A 447 -42.67 9.07 -0.48
N SER A 448 -42.66 10.36 -0.17
CA SER A 448 -41.57 10.99 0.59
C SER A 448 -42.07 11.98 1.64
N PRO A 449 -42.29 11.53 2.88
CA PRO A 449 -42.38 12.40 4.06
C PRO A 449 -41.07 13.14 4.37
N GLY A 450 -39.92 12.56 4.02
CA GLY A 450 -38.61 13.19 4.16
C GLY A 450 -38.33 14.27 3.12
N ASN A 451 -37.12 14.81 3.14
CA ASN A 451 -36.67 15.78 2.15
C ASN A 451 -36.56 15.12 0.77
N ASN A 452 -37.11 15.77 -0.24
CA ASN A 452 -37.18 15.25 -1.60
C ASN A 452 -36.71 16.28 -2.61
N GLU A 453 -35.64 15.96 -3.33
CA GLU A 453 -35.09 16.76 -4.41
C GLU A 453 -35.10 15.96 -5.72
N ALA A 454 -35.73 16.51 -6.75
CA ALA A 454 -35.74 15.92 -8.07
C ALA A 454 -34.65 16.56 -8.96
N LEU A 455 -33.69 15.76 -9.42
CA LEU A 455 -32.75 16.15 -10.46
C LEU A 455 -33.48 16.30 -11.79
N VAL A 456 -33.19 17.41 -12.46
CA VAL A 456 -33.80 17.72 -13.74
C VAL A 456 -32.97 17.19 -14.90
N LYS A 457 -31.62 17.04 -14.79
CA LYS A 457 -30.71 16.56 -15.86
C LYS A 457 -29.58 15.58 -15.45
N ILE A 458 -29.14 14.67 -16.34
CA ILE A 458 -27.95 13.80 -16.11
C ILE A 458 -26.77 14.34 -16.91
N ALA A 459 -25.56 14.26 -16.33
CA ALA A 459 -24.31 14.50 -17.03
C ALA A 459 -23.51 13.18 -17.18
N TYR A 460 -22.99 12.94 -18.38
CA TYR A 460 -22.03 11.88 -18.69
C TYR A 460 -20.68 12.51 -18.98
N MET A 461 -19.62 11.91 -18.46
CA MET A 461 -18.26 12.41 -18.62
C MET A 461 -17.33 11.30 -19.06
N ASN A 462 -16.39 11.63 -19.95
CA ASN A 462 -15.23 10.83 -20.29
C ASN A 462 -13.95 11.64 -20.02
N VAL A 463 -12.90 10.97 -19.58
CA VAL A 463 -11.56 11.54 -19.42
C VAL A 463 -10.54 10.67 -20.14
N THR A 464 -9.60 11.30 -20.86
CA THR A 464 -8.50 10.62 -21.56
C THR A 464 -7.18 11.33 -21.32
N ASN A 465 -6.09 10.58 -21.35
CA ASN A 465 -4.71 11.05 -21.21
C ASN A 465 -3.74 10.02 -21.81
N ASN A 466 -2.46 10.38 -21.95
CA ASN A 466 -1.41 9.43 -22.30
C ASN A 466 -1.33 8.30 -21.25
N ALA A 467 -1.19 7.05 -21.69
CA ALA A 467 -1.12 5.90 -20.78
C ALA A 467 0.14 5.91 -19.89
N SER A 468 1.28 6.38 -20.43
CA SER A 468 2.56 6.42 -19.72
C SER A 468 3.37 7.66 -20.10
N VAL A 469 4.02 8.27 -19.11
CA VAL A 469 4.90 9.45 -19.22
C VAL A 469 5.95 9.44 -18.12
N ASP A 470 7.13 10.00 -18.36
CA ASP A 470 8.17 10.10 -17.34
C ASP A 470 7.86 11.22 -16.33
N THR A 471 8.38 11.10 -15.09
CA THR A 471 8.36 12.24 -14.16
C THR A 471 9.03 13.48 -14.79
N GLY A 472 8.49 14.66 -14.50
CA GLY A 472 8.96 15.92 -15.10
C GLY A 472 8.37 16.25 -16.47
N CYS A 473 7.76 15.28 -17.18
CA CYS A 473 7.02 15.54 -18.42
C CYS A 473 5.65 16.18 -18.17
N ASN A 474 5.10 16.78 -19.23
CA ASN A 474 3.70 17.21 -19.26
C ASN A 474 2.80 16.04 -19.65
N VAL A 475 1.63 15.96 -19.03
CA VAL A 475 0.50 15.13 -19.45
C VAL A 475 -0.68 16.02 -19.78
N THR A 476 -1.44 15.69 -20.81
CA THR A 476 -2.69 16.38 -21.15
C THR A 476 -3.89 15.50 -20.81
N PHE A 477 -4.77 16.00 -19.96
CA PHE A 477 -6.07 15.42 -19.65
C PHE A 477 -7.13 16.07 -20.55
N ASN A 478 -7.88 15.28 -21.30
CA ASN A 478 -8.99 15.74 -22.12
C ASN A 478 -10.30 15.25 -21.52
N ILE A 479 -11.21 16.18 -21.27
CA ILE A 479 -12.53 15.93 -20.70
C ILE A 479 -13.58 16.17 -21.79
N ASN A 480 -14.51 15.23 -21.91
CA ASN A 480 -15.74 15.40 -22.67
C ASN A 480 -16.94 15.21 -21.73
N VAL A 481 -17.91 16.13 -21.76
CA VAL A 481 -19.13 16.10 -20.93
C VAL A 481 -20.35 16.38 -21.79
N VAL A 482 -21.32 15.49 -21.73
CA VAL A 482 -22.61 15.61 -22.44
C VAL A 482 -23.76 15.30 -21.48
N ASP A 483 -24.98 15.66 -21.85
CA ASP A 483 -26.17 15.19 -21.15
C ASP A 483 -26.70 13.86 -21.71
N GLN A 484 -27.83 13.39 -21.19
CA GLN A 484 -28.48 12.16 -21.63
C GLN A 484 -28.95 12.16 -23.10
N GLU A 485 -29.08 13.32 -23.72
CA GLU A 485 -29.42 13.47 -25.14
C GLU A 485 -28.16 13.69 -26.00
N ASN A 486 -26.97 13.44 -25.43
CA ASN A 486 -25.66 13.75 -26.00
C ASN A 486 -25.44 15.25 -26.29
N VAL A 487 -26.19 16.14 -25.64
CA VAL A 487 -25.99 17.59 -25.78
C VAL A 487 -24.76 18.02 -24.96
N PRO A 488 -23.79 18.73 -25.56
CA PRO A 488 -22.58 19.15 -24.86
C PRO A 488 -22.87 20.09 -23.69
N LEU A 489 -22.23 19.84 -22.53
CA LEU A 489 -22.46 20.62 -21.32
C LEU A 489 -21.40 21.69 -21.06
N THR A 490 -21.83 22.82 -20.51
CA THR A 490 -20.94 23.87 -19.97
C THR A 490 -21.06 23.88 -18.45
N GLY A 491 -19.93 23.86 -17.75
CA GLY A 491 -19.85 23.79 -16.29
C GLY A 491 -18.41 23.76 -15.79
N THR A 492 -18.19 23.23 -14.58
CA THR A 492 -16.86 23.18 -13.97
C THR A 492 -16.44 21.74 -13.72
N ALA A 493 -15.18 21.42 -14.05
CA ALA A 493 -14.56 20.14 -13.76
C ALA A 493 -13.26 20.29 -12.97
N ILE A 494 -12.86 19.20 -12.32
CA ILE A 494 -11.57 19.07 -11.62
C ILE A 494 -10.92 17.76 -12.00
N ILE A 495 -9.60 17.68 -11.93
CA ILE A 495 -8.82 16.44 -12.09
C ILE A 495 -8.17 16.09 -10.75
N LYS A 496 -8.18 14.80 -10.42
CA LYS A 496 -7.48 14.23 -9.28
C LYS A 496 -6.50 13.15 -9.75
N LEU A 497 -5.35 13.05 -9.09
CA LEU A 497 -4.41 11.93 -9.25
C LEU A 497 -4.30 11.17 -7.92
N ALA A 498 -4.57 9.86 -7.96
CA ALA A 498 -4.67 9.01 -6.77
C ALA A 498 -5.58 9.61 -5.67
N GLY A 499 -6.74 10.14 -6.08
CA GLY A 499 -7.73 10.76 -5.19
C GLY A 499 -7.42 12.20 -4.76
N ILE A 500 -6.21 12.72 -5.01
CA ILE A 500 -5.80 14.06 -4.63
C ILE A 500 -6.08 15.06 -5.77
N THR A 501 -6.84 16.11 -5.48
CA THR A 501 -7.15 17.17 -6.44
C THR A 501 -5.90 17.92 -6.87
N LEU A 502 -5.74 18.10 -8.20
CA LEU A 502 -4.63 18.88 -8.75
C LEU A 502 -4.74 20.37 -8.37
N LYS A 503 -3.58 20.94 -8.06
CA LYS A 503 -3.42 22.33 -7.62
C LYS A 503 -2.32 23.00 -8.42
N TRP A 504 -2.42 24.31 -8.58
CA TRP A 504 -1.32 25.15 -9.04
C TRP A 504 -0.20 25.18 -7.99
N SER A 505 0.98 25.68 -8.38
CA SER A 505 2.15 25.78 -7.50
C SER A 505 1.93 26.63 -6.26
N ASN A 506 0.97 27.56 -6.29
CA ASN A 506 0.55 28.38 -5.14
C ASN A 506 -0.45 27.67 -4.19
N GLY A 507 -0.79 26.41 -4.46
CA GLY A 507 -1.73 25.61 -3.66
C GLY A 507 -3.21 25.79 -4.01
N THR A 508 -3.56 26.69 -4.94
CA THR A 508 -4.94 26.88 -5.40
C THR A 508 -5.39 25.69 -6.25
N GLN A 509 -6.61 25.22 -6.02
CA GLN A 509 -7.22 24.16 -6.81
C GLN A 509 -7.38 24.54 -8.28
N ILE A 510 -7.05 23.62 -9.19
CA ILE A 510 -7.26 23.81 -10.63
C ILE A 510 -8.74 23.53 -10.93
N LEU A 511 -9.49 24.58 -11.26
CA LEU A 511 -10.86 24.50 -11.75
C LEU A 511 -10.85 24.63 -13.29
N LEU A 512 -11.32 23.59 -13.97
CA LEU A 512 -11.41 23.55 -15.43
C LEU A 512 -12.79 24.00 -15.86
N ARG A 513 -12.86 25.03 -16.71
CA ARG A 513 -14.10 25.41 -17.37
C ARG A 513 -14.35 24.40 -18.50
N VAL A 514 -15.41 23.61 -18.37
CA VAL A 514 -15.96 22.82 -19.47
C VAL A 514 -16.82 23.75 -20.30
N PHE A 515 -16.51 23.88 -21.59
CA PHE A 515 -17.26 24.70 -22.52
C PHE A 515 -17.62 23.89 -23.75
N ASN A 516 -18.90 23.92 -24.12
CA ASN A 516 -19.43 23.11 -25.22
C ASN A 516 -18.99 21.64 -25.12
N GLY A 517 -19.13 21.08 -23.91
CA GLY A 517 -18.78 19.71 -23.57
C GLY A 517 -17.30 19.42 -23.45
N LYS A 518 -16.39 20.35 -23.70
CA LYS A 518 -14.94 20.06 -23.71
C LYS A 518 -14.17 20.86 -22.69
N ALA A 519 -13.17 20.23 -22.08
CA ALA A 519 -12.09 20.90 -21.35
C ALA A 519 -10.79 20.13 -21.57
N ASN A 520 -9.66 20.82 -21.48
CA ASN A 520 -8.35 20.17 -21.43
C ASN A 520 -7.49 20.81 -20.33
N LEU A 521 -6.59 20.01 -19.77
CA LEU A 521 -5.58 20.43 -18.80
C LEU A 521 -4.25 19.80 -19.16
N THR A 522 -3.26 20.63 -19.49
CA THR A 522 -1.87 20.18 -19.56
C THR A 522 -1.20 20.45 -18.21
N PHE A 523 -0.65 19.41 -17.60
CA PHE A 523 -0.09 19.45 -16.25
C PHE A 523 1.31 18.84 -16.22
N ASN A 524 2.27 19.51 -15.58
CA ASN A 524 3.64 19.02 -15.45
C ASN A 524 3.78 18.10 -14.23
N LEU A 525 4.36 16.92 -14.42
CA LEU A 525 4.50 15.89 -13.41
C LEU A 525 5.82 15.96 -12.62
N ALA A 526 6.50 17.12 -12.61
CA ALA A 526 7.70 17.29 -11.80
C ALA A 526 7.43 16.97 -10.33
N GLY A 527 8.19 16.02 -9.78
CA GLY A 527 8.07 15.58 -8.39
C GLY A 527 7.09 14.43 -8.16
N PHE A 528 6.40 13.92 -9.18
CA PHE A 528 5.61 12.70 -9.07
C PHE A 528 6.53 11.47 -9.05
N SER A 529 6.23 10.53 -8.15
CA SER A 529 6.95 9.24 -8.03
C SER A 529 6.56 8.31 -9.17
N ALA A 530 7.48 7.45 -9.59
CA ALA A 530 7.21 6.42 -10.56
C ALA A 530 6.25 5.36 -9.99
N LYS A 531 5.02 5.34 -10.51
CA LYS A 531 3.96 4.36 -10.23
C LYS A 531 2.76 4.63 -11.15
N THR A 532 1.78 3.74 -11.14
CA THR A 532 0.49 3.98 -11.77
C THR A 532 -0.43 4.78 -10.84
N TYR A 533 -0.99 5.87 -11.36
CA TYR A 533 -1.96 6.73 -10.70
C TYR A 533 -3.34 6.51 -11.33
N THR A 534 -4.37 6.40 -10.48
CA THR A 534 -5.76 6.58 -10.92
C THR A 534 -6.01 8.05 -11.20
N VAL A 535 -6.51 8.35 -12.39
CA VAL A 535 -6.98 9.68 -12.76
C VAL A 535 -8.49 9.72 -12.52
N THR A 536 -8.96 10.75 -11.82
CA THR A 536 -10.40 10.98 -11.62
C THR A 536 -10.74 12.38 -12.11
N ALA A 537 -11.58 12.49 -13.13
CA ALA A 537 -12.24 13.73 -13.49
C ALA A 537 -13.59 13.80 -12.76
N VAL A 538 -13.93 14.98 -12.23
CA VAL A 538 -15.23 15.22 -11.58
C VAL A 538 -15.86 16.45 -12.21
N PHE A 539 -17.10 16.33 -12.68
CA PHE A 539 -17.90 17.44 -13.20
C PHE A 539 -19.02 17.82 -12.24
N SER A 540 -19.30 19.12 -12.14
CA SER A 540 -20.49 19.63 -11.48
C SER A 540 -21.11 20.79 -12.25
N LYS A 541 -22.43 20.80 -12.31
CA LYS A 541 -23.27 21.85 -12.87
C LYS A 541 -24.59 21.88 -12.11
N LYS A 542 -25.10 23.08 -11.83
CA LYS A 542 -26.44 23.26 -11.24
C LYS A 542 -27.50 22.52 -12.08
N ASP A 543 -28.46 21.88 -11.42
CA ASP A 543 -29.58 21.12 -12.01
C ASP A 543 -29.19 19.82 -12.74
N TYR A 544 -27.90 19.45 -12.73
CA TYR A 544 -27.39 18.20 -13.30
C TYR A 544 -26.81 17.29 -12.23
N SER A 545 -26.91 15.98 -12.46
CA SER A 545 -26.16 15.00 -11.65
C SER A 545 -24.66 15.30 -11.67
N ARG A 546 -24.02 15.30 -10.50
CA ARG A 546 -22.55 15.21 -10.42
C ARG A 546 -22.10 13.92 -11.09
N CYS A 547 -21.09 13.99 -11.96
CA CYS A 547 -20.54 12.80 -12.61
C CYS A 547 -19.02 12.75 -12.50
N GLU A 548 -18.50 11.53 -12.53
CA GLU A 548 -17.06 11.24 -12.50
C GLU A 548 -16.68 10.38 -13.69
N ALA A 549 -15.44 10.54 -14.15
CA ALA A 549 -14.83 9.69 -15.15
C ALA A 549 -13.44 9.28 -14.69
N TYR A 550 -13.01 8.09 -15.07
CA TYR A 550 -11.75 7.51 -14.63
C TYR A 550 -10.88 7.12 -15.82
N SER A 551 -9.57 7.25 -15.63
CA SER A 551 -8.54 6.70 -16.50
C SER A 551 -7.31 6.36 -15.66
N THR A 552 -6.26 5.83 -16.29
CA THR A 552 -4.99 5.50 -15.61
C THR A 552 -3.85 6.28 -16.24
N LEU A 553 -2.83 6.56 -15.43
CA LEU A 553 -1.60 7.22 -15.84
C LEU A 553 -0.40 6.55 -15.16
N THR A 554 0.46 5.91 -15.92
CA THR A 554 1.74 5.38 -15.41
C THR A 554 2.82 6.45 -15.50
N VAL A 555 3.31 6.88 -14.34
CA VAL A 555 4.50 7.73 -14.26
C VAL A 555 5.73 6.85 -14.19
N ASN A 556 6.66 6.99 -15.13
CA ASN A 556 7.93 6.27 -15.11
C ASN A 556 9.02 7.08 -14.41
N LYS A 557 10.12 6.42 -14.07
CA LYS A 557 11.31 7.10 -13.57
C LYS A 557 11.93 7.93 -14.70
N GLY A 558 12.23 9.18 -14.41
CA GLY A 558 12.98 10.05 -15.31
C GLY A 558 14.48 9.80 -15.24
N ASN A 559 15.22 10.42 -16.15
CA ASN A 559 16.68 10.35 -16.15
C ASN A 559 17.26 11.68 -15.63
N TYR A 560 18.36 11.60 -14.90
CA TYR A 560 19.12 12.79 -14.52
C TYR A 560 19.75 13.45 -15.77
N SER A 561 20.05 14.73 -15.67
CA SER A 561 20.83 15.49 -16.64
C SER A 561 21.72 16.48 -15.90
N ILE A 562 23.03 16.34 -16.10
CA ILE A 562 24.04 17.12 -15.40
C ILE A 562 25.29 17.25 -16.27
N ASP A 563 25.84 18.45 -16.31
CA ASP A 563 27.14 18.68 -16.92
C ASP A 563 28.24 18.22 -15.94
N PRO A 564 29.15 17.31 -16.35
CA PRO A 564 30.22 16.82 -15.49
C PRO A 564 31.16 17.96 -15.06
N PRO A 565 31.41 18.16 -13.75
CA PRO A 565 32.42 19.10 -13.31
C PRO A 565 33.83 18.54 -13.57
N THR A 566 34.76 19.43 -13.91
CA THR A 566 36.22 19.18 -13.91
C THR A 566 36.88 20.15 -12.93
N PHE A 567 37.94 19.72 -12.25
CA PHE A 567 38.72 20.60 -11.37
C PHE A 567 40.20 20.21 -11.33
N SER A 568 41.04 21.16 -10.94
CA SER A 568 42.47 20.95 -10.71
C SER A 568 42.83 21.32 -9.28
N THR A 569 43.65 20.52 -8.61
CA THR A 569 44.05 20.71 -7.21
C THR A 569 45.33 19.94 -6.90
N THR A 570 45.82 20.02 -5.67
CA THR A 570 46.91 19.18 -5.17
C THR A 570 46.37 17.98 -4.41
N SER A 571 47.24 16.98 -4.20
CA SER A 571 46.98 15.95 -3.19
C SER A 571 46.76 16.60 -1.83
N GLU A 572 45.77 16.12 -1.08
CA GLU A 572 45.34 16.71 0.19
C GLU A 572 44.74 18.13 0.11
N GLY A 573 44.58 18.69 -1.09
CA GLY A 573 43.86 19.94 -1.31
C GLY A 573 42.36 19.80 -1.02
N LYS A 574 41.71 20.92 -0.74
CA LYS A 574 40.24 21.00 -0.58
C LYS A 574 39.60 21.41 -1.90
N VAL A 575 38.50 20.76 -2.26
CA VAL A 575 37.72 21.05 -3.46
C VAL A 575 36.28 21.35 -3.07
N LYS A 576 35.71 22.36 -3.71
CA LYS A 576 34.32 22.78 -3.54
C LYS A 576 33.58 22.62 -4.87
N ILE A 577 32.47 21.87 -4.86
CA ILE A 577 31.61 21.65 -6.01
C ILE A 577 30.23 22.25 -5.74
N THR A 578 29.72 23.04 -6.68
CA THR A 578 28.38 23.61 -6.66
C THR A 578 27.71 23.39 -8.00
N LEU A 579 26.60 22.63 -8.03
CA LEU A 579 25.90 22.24 -9.27
C LEU A 579 24.39 22.28 -9.08
N LYS A 580 23.67 22.53 -10.18
CA LYS A 580 22.21 22.33 -10.28
C LYS A 580 21.96 21.09 -11.12
N ILE A 581 21.36 20.08 -10.51
CA ILE A 581 21.01 18.82 -11.14
C ILE A 581 19.61 18.95 -11.73
N ARG A 582 19.51 18.72 -13.03
CA ARG A 582 18.24 18.71 -13.76
C ARG A 582 17.89 17.29 -14.15
N ASP A 583 16.67 17.09 -14.62
CA ASP A 583 16.29 15.88 -15.33
C ASP A 583 16.49 16.06 -16.84
N SER A 584 16.32 14.97 -17.58
CA SER A 584 16.43 14.94 -19.05
C SER A 584 15.44 15.85 -19.77
N HIS A 585 14.43 16.39 -19.05
CA HIS A 585 13.44 17.34 -19.55
C HIS A 585 13.75 18.78 -19.13
N GLY A 586 14.91 19.03 -18.53
CA GLY A 586 15.39 20.35 -18.10
C GLY A 586 14.81 20.83 -16.77
N GLN A 587 13.96 20.06 -16.10
CA GLN A 587 13.37 20.43 -14.82
C GLN A 587 14.31 20.15 -13.66
N GLN A 588 14.19 20.91 -12.58
CA GLN A 588 14.93 20.66 -11.36
C GLN A 588 14.54 19.31 -10.77
N VAL A 589 15.54 18.46 -10.49
CA VAL A 589 15.32 17.18 -9.81
C VAL A 589 14.63 17.42 -8.46
N ARG A 590 13.60 16.63 -8.15
CA ARG A 590 12.81 16.76 -6.90
C ARG A 590 13.10 15.65 -5.91
N GLY A 591 13.00 15.98 -4.62
CA GLY A 591 13.23 15.04 -3.51
C GLY A 591 14.72 14.81 -3.24
N ILE A 592 15.00 13.76 -2.46
CA ILE A 592 16.35 13.43 -2.00
C ILE A 592 17.05 12.52 -3.02
N THR A 593 18.23 12.93 -3.46
CA THR A 593 19.13 12.13 -4.31
C THR A 593 20.44 11.91 -3.58
N LYS A 594 20.81 10.65 -3.35
CA LYS A 594 22.13 10.30 -2.79
C LYS A 594 23.19 10.43 -3.88
N ILE A 595 24.31 11.06 -3.57
CA ILE A 595 25.40 11.31 -4.51
C ILE A 595 26.72 10.81 -3.93
N ALA A 596 27.52 10.13 -4.74
CA ALA A 596 28.88 9.75 -4.40
C ALA A 596 29.88 10.23 -5.46
N PHE A 597 30.98 10.82 -5.00
CA PHE A 597 32.13 11.20 -5.81
C PHE A 597 33.20 10.13 -5.67
N LYS A 598 33.67 9.61 -6.80
CA LYS A 598 34.76 8.63 -6.87
C LYS A 598 35.91 9.18 -7.68
N ILE A 599 37.13 9.08 -7.16
CA ILE A 599 38.35 9.36 -7.91
C ILE A 599 39.10 8.04 -8.05
N SER A 600 39.45 7.66 -9.29
CA SER A 600 40.10 6.37 -9.58
C SER A 600 39.37 5.18 -8.92
N ASN A 601 38.04 5.14 -9.07
CA ASN A 601 37.11 4.15 -8.51
C ASN A 601 36.97 4.10 -6.97
N LYS A 602 37.67 4.94 -6.21
CA LYS A 602 37.52 5.04 -4.75
C LYS A 602 36.60 6.20 -4.37
N THR A 603 35.63 5.95 -3.50
CA THR A 603 34.74 7.00 -2.96
C THR A 603 35.57 7.97 -2.12
N VAL A 604 35.58 9.24 -2.52
CA VAL A 604 36.29 10.32 -1.81
C VAL A 604 35.34 11.23 -1.06
N ALA A 605 34.08 11.30 -1.50
CA ALA A 605 33.04 12.04 -0.83
C ALA A 605 31.67 11.43 -1.17
N ASN A 606 30.72 11.61 -0.26
CA ASN A 606 29.32 11.33 -0.52
C ASN A 606 28.47 12.42 0.16
N THR A 607 27.30 12.67 -0.38
CA THR A 607 26.34 13.62 0.16
C THR A 607 24.93 13.24 -0.30
N GLN A 608 23.94 13.98 0.16
CA GLN A 608 22.59 13.93 -0.37
C GLN A 608 22.17 15.33 -0.81
N VAL A 609 21.44 15.38 -1.91
CA VAL A 609 20.94 16.63 -2.48
C VAL A 609 19.43 16.61 -2.40
N GLU A 610 18.89 17.64 -1.79
CA GLU A 610 17.46 17.90 -1.82
C GLU A 610 17.14 18.89 -2.94
N ASN A 611 16.15 18.55 -3.77
CA ASN A 611 15.69 19.39 -4.86
C ASN A 611 16.81 19.81 -5.83
N GLY A 612 17.75 18.91 -6.15
CA GLY A 612 18.74 19.14 -7.21
C GLY A 612 19.79 20.23 -6.97
N ALA A 613 19.87 20.86 -5.79
CA ALA A 613 20.92 21.84 -5.47
C ALA A 613 22.11 21.18 -4.73
N LEU A 614 23.20 20.90 -5.44
CA LEU A 614 24.39 20.27 -4.88
C LEU A 614 25.38 21.32 -4.36
N TYR A 615 25.74 21.20 -3.09
CA TYR A 615 26.88 21.88 -2.47
C TYR A 615 27.69 20.86 -1.68
N ILE A 616 28.98 20.71 -2.01
CA ILE A 616 29.87 19.83 -1.25
C ILE A 616 31.30 20.39 -1.24
N GLU A 617 31.96 20.29 -0.09
CA GLU A 617 33.40 20.52 0.06
C GLU A 617 34.04 19.23 0.60
N PHE A 618 35.12 18.79 0.00
CA PHE A 618 35.86 17.59 0.45
C PHE A 618 37.37 17.72 0.20
N LYS A 619 38.14 16.98 1.01
CA LYS A 619 39.60 16.89 0.90
C LYS A 619 39.99 15.75 -0.04
N ILE A 620 40.94 15.99 -0.93
CA ILE A 620 41.50 14.97 -1.83
C ILE A 620 42.39 14.01 -1.03
N PRO A 621 42.29 12.68 -1.19
CA PRO A 621 43.19 11.75 -0.54
C PRO A 621 44.62 11.87 -1.09
N TYR A 622 45.57 11.16 -0.48
CA TYR A 622 46.95 11.09 -0.98
C TYR A 622 46.96 10.47 -2.40
N LEU A 623 47.18 11.28 -3.44
CA LEU A 623 47.18 10.86 -4.86
C LEU A 623 48.40 11.39 -5.62
N PRO A 624 49.00 10.62 -6.55
CA PRO A 624 50.12 11.09 -7.35
C PRO A 624 49.73 12.22 -8.30
N ALA A 625 50.65 13.10 -8.65
CA ALA A 625 50.40 14.15 -9.62
C ALA A 625 50.23 13.59 -11.05
N ARG A 626 48.99 13.63 -11.56
CA ARG A 626 48.55 13.28 -12.92
C ARG A 626 47.06 13.59 -13.08
N GLU A 627 46.51 13.34 -14.27
CA GLU A 627 45.07 13.25 -14.45
C GLU A 627 44.51 11.95 -13.84
N HIS A 628 43.37 12.08 -13.17
CA HIS A 628 42.62 10.97 -12.58
C HIS A 628 41.19 10.95 -13.10
N GLU A 629 40.66 9.74 -13.29
CA GLU A 629 39.23 9.55 -13.57
C GLU A 629 38.38 9.99 -12.37
N LEU A 630 37.34 10.78 -12.66
CA LEU A 630 36.31 11.20 -11.74
C LEU A 630 34.97 10.56 -12.15
N SER A 631 34.28 9.92 -11.22
CA SER A 631 32.90 9.47 -11.42
C SER A 631 31.98 10.06 -10.38
N ILE A 632 30.83 10.57 -10.82
CA ILE A 632 29.75 11.05 -9.96
C ILE A 632 28.58 10.08 -10.10
N LEU A 633 28.19 9.46 -8.99
CA LEU A 633 27.11 8.49 -8.93
C LEU A 633 25.88 9.18 -8.36
N LEU A 634 24.84 9.35 -9.16
CA LEU A 634 23.52 9.79 -8.71
C LEU A 634 22.67 8.55 -8.44
N GLY A 635 22.29 8.35 -7.19
CA GLY A 635 21.53 7.19 -6.74
C GLY A 635 20.13 7.13 -7.34
N GLU A 636 19.66 5.91 -7.58
CA GLU A 636 18.27 5.66 -7.91
C GLU A 636 17.35 6.04 -6.73
N ASN A 637 16.17 6.58 -7.04
CA ASN A 637 15.13 6.84 -6.05
C ASN A 637 13.74 6.54 -6.63
N TYR A 638 12.68 6.92 -5.90
CA TYR A 638 11.30 6.71 -6.35
C TYR A 638 10.91 7.49 -7.61
N ARG A 639 11.75 8.41 -8.11
CA ARG A 639 11.44 9.33 -9.22
C ARG A 639 12.43 9.20 -10.38
N TYR A 640 13.68 8.89 -10.11
CA TYR A 640 14.76 8.95 -11.09
C TYR A 640 15.60 7.67 -11.09
N ASN A 641 16.06 7.28 -12.28
CA ASN A 641 16.95 6.15 -12.49
C ASN A 641 18.37 6.47 -12.00
N TYR A 642 19.12 5.44 -11.61
CA TYR A 642 20.56 5.59 -11.32
C TYR A 642 21.31 6.20 -12.52
N MET A 643 22.25 7.10 -12.25
CA MET A 643 23.16 7.62 -13.28
C MET A 643 24.61 7.63 -12.77
N LYS A 644 25.53 7.16 -13.62
CA LYS A 644 26.97 7.38 -13.46
C LYS A 644 27.43 8.40 -14.49
N VAL A 645 28.02 9.48 -14.01
CA VAL A 645 28.62 10.54 -14.84
C VAL A 645 30.14 10.40 -14.73
N ASN A 646 30.83 10.38 -15.86
CA ASN A 646 32.29 10.33 -15.90
C ASN A 646 32.87 11.71 -16.28
N SER A 647 34.00 12.04 -15.69
CA SER A 647 34.76 13.28 -15.89
C SER A 647 36.23 13.03 -15.52
N THR A 648 37.04 14.09 -15.46
CA THR A 648 38.42 14.03 -14.98
C THR A 648 38.69 15.09 -13.92
N CYS A 649 39.70 14.82 -13.09
CA CYS A 649 40.31 15.82 -12.23
C CYS A 649 41.83 15.74 -12.31
N THR A 650 42.50 16.89 -12.29
CA THR A 650 43.96 16.97 -12.43
C THR A 650 44.62 17.24 -11.08
N ILE A 651 45.52 16.35 -10.68
CA ILE A 651 46.33 16.52 -9.46
C ILE A 651 47.72 17.02 -9.86
N TYR A 652 48.14 18.17 -9.33
CA TYR A 652 49.48 18.73 -9.56
C TYR A 652 50.34 18.70 -8.31
N LYS A 653 51.66 18.79 -8.51
CA LYS A 653 52.62 18.88 -7.41
C LYS A 653 52.61 20.26 -6.77
N GLN A 654 52.86 20.32 -5.47
CA GLN A 654 52.97 21.56 -4.72
C GLN A 654 54.40 21.88 -4.30
N ASN A 655 54.66 23.17 -4.07
CA ASN A 655 55.94 23.62 -3.54
C ASN A 655 56.11 23.19 -2.09
N VAL A 656 57.37 23.12 -1.65
CA VAL A 656 57.75 22.71 -0.30
C VAL A 656 58.40 23.89 0.42
N SER A 657 57.89 24.19 1.61
CA SER A 657 58.53 25.08 2.57
C SER A 657 59.47 24.27 3.46
N VAL A 658 60.68 24.78 3.69
CA VAL A 658 61.70 24.12 4.50
C VAL A 658 62.12 25.04 5.63
N ARG A 659 62.15 24.50 6.85
CA ARG A 659 62.74 25.17 8.03
C ARG A 659 63.85 24.32 8.61
N ILE A 660 65.08 24.82 8.62
CA ILE A 660 66.23 24.16 9.25
C ILE A 660 66.36 24.68 10.69
N ALA A 661 66.49 23.78 11.65
CA ALA A 661 66.71 24.13 13.05
C ALA A 661 68.16 24.59 13.27
N GLU A 662 68.33 25.68 14.03
CA GLU A 662 69.66 26.14 14.44
C GLU A 662 70.29 25.16 15.43
N VAL A 663 71.58 24.91 15.25
CA VAL A 663 72.35 24.02 16.11
C VAL A 663 73.75 24.60 16.38
N LYS A 664 74.26 24.39 17.59
CA LYS A 664 75.60 24.81 18.01
C LYS A 664 76.44 23.59 18.36
N SER A 665 77.70 23.58 17.95
CA SER A 665 78.64 22.51 18.31
C SER A 665 80.08 23.02 18.20
N LYS A 666 81.05 22.17 18.53
CA LYS A 666 82.49 22.44 18.41
C LYS A 666 83.15 21.46 17.44
N PRO A 667 84.32 21.79 16.86
CA PRO A 667 85.04 20.89 15.95
C PRO A 667 85.25 19.49 16.55
N GLY A 668 85.14 18.45 15.74
CA GLY A 668 85.29 17.04 16.17
C GLY A 668 84.07 16.41 16.86
N TYR A 669 83.00 17.17 17.17
CA TYR A 669 81.81 16.64 17.85
C TYR A 669 80.70 16.27 16.87
N ASN A 670 79.90 15.26 17.24
CA ASN A 670 78.68 14.89 16.53
C ASN A 670 77.61 15.98 16.65
N VAL A 671 77.04 16.38 15.53
CA VAL A 671 75.93 17.34 15.45
C VAL A 671 74.78 16.71 14.66
N THR A 672 73.55 16.97 15.09
CA THR A 672 72.34 16.52 14.38
C THR A 672 71.66 17.70 13.70
N LEU A 673 71.71 17.71 12.36
CA LEU A 673 70.96 18.64 11.54
C LEU A 673 69.51 18.18 11.43
N LYS A 674 68.56 19.10 11.63
CA LYS A 674 67.13 18.84 11.53
C LYS A 674 66.48 19.87 10.60
N ALA A 675 65.72 19.38 9.62
CA ALA A 675 64.83 20.22 8.83
C ALA A 675 63.38 19.71 8.89
N VAL A 676 62.43 20.63 8.83
CA VAL A 676 61.00 20.36 8.72
C VAL A 676 60.52 20.81 7.34
N LEU A 677 59.88 19.90 6.60
CA LEU A 677 59.39 20.09 5.24
C LEU A 677 57.87 20.02 5.21
N ILE A 678 57.22 21.11 4.83
CA ILE A 678 55.76 21.25 4.76
C ILE A 678 55.36 21.67 3.34
N ASN A 679 54.30 21.06 2.83
CA ASN A 679 53.68 21.45 1.57
C ASN A 679 53.03 22.84 1.67
N THR A 680 53.39 23.76 0.78
CA THR A 680 53.03 25.19 0.93
C THR A 680 51.54 25.49 0.78
N LEU A 681 50.80 24.69 -0.01
CA LEU A 681 49.38 24.96 -0.28
C LEU A 681 48.46 24.29 0.74
N THR A 682 48.77 23.06 1.13
CA THR A 682 47.93 22.28 2.06
C THR A 682 48.36 22.39 3.51
N ASN A 683 49.56 22.92 3.77
CA ASN A 683 50.23 22.86 5.08
C ASN A 683 50.35 21.44 5.63
N THR A 684 50.38 20.43 4.75
CA THR A 684 50.55 19.02 5.15
C THR A 684 52.02 18.62 5.13
N ASN A 685 52.36 17.59 5.89
CA ASN A 685 53.72 17.08 5.97
C ASN A 685 54.19 16.52 4.62
N VAL A 686 55.45 16.77 4.27
CA VAL A 686 56.10 16.01 3.21
C VAL A 686 56.42 14.61 3.74
N VAL A 687 55.71 13.59 3.26
CA VAL A 687 55.75 12.23 3.83
C VAL A 687 56.83 11.32 3.24
N SER A 688 57.50 11.73 2.16
CA SER A 688 58.52 10.92 1.47
C SER A 688 59.40 11.76 0.54
N GLY A 689 60.38 11.12 -0.08
CA GLY A 689 61.31 11.73 -1.05
C GLY A 689 62.73 11.83 -0.47
N LYS A 690 63.73 11.70 -1.34
CA LYS A 690 65.14 11.65 -0.93
C LYS A 690 65.67 13.05 -0.65
N TYR A 691 66.49 13.18 0.39
CA TYR A 691 67.19 14.40 0.74
C TYR A 691 68.65 14.16 1.12
N ILE A 692 69.44 15.23 1.06
CA ILE A 692 70.80 15.31 1.58
C ILE A 692 71.03 16.68 2.22
N PHE A 693 71.88 16.72 3.25
CA PHE A 693 72.40 17.97 3.81
C PHE A 693 73.78 18.31 3.24
N LYS A 694 74.03 19.61 3.13
CA LYS A 694 75.35 20.18 2.86
C LYS A 694 75.68 21.23 3.91
N VAL A 695 76.94 21.34 4.30
CA VAL A 695 77.46 22.45 5.10
C VAL A 695 78.50 23.18 4.26
N ASP A 696 78.33 24.50 4.13
CA ASP A 696 79.13 25.38 3.25
C ASP A 696 79.30 24.83 1.83
N GLY A 697 78.22 24.25 1.29
CA GLY A 697 78.20 23.68 -0.06
C GLY A 697 78.78 22.26 -0.20
N VAL A 698 79.43 21.72 0.83
CA VAL A 698 80.01 20.38 0.85
C VAL A 698 78.98 19.35 1.35
N ARG A 699 78.85 18.21 0.67
CA ARG A 699 77.94 17.13 1.09
C ARG A 699 78.37 16.56 2.43
N VAL A 700 77.41 16.39 3.33
CA VAL A 700 77.65 15.83 4.65
C VAL A 700 77.54 14.29 4.60
N PRO A 701 78.56 13.53 5.04
CA PRO A 701 78.45 12.07 5.15
C PRO A 701 77.55 11.65 6.31
N LEU A 702 77.03 10.43 6.28
CA LEU A 702 76.32 9.82 7.40
C LEU A 702 77.29 8.96 8.22
N ALA A 703 77.28 9.09 9.54
CA ALA A 703 78.04 8.22 10.44
C ALA A 703 77.28 6.91 10.68
N VAL A 704 77.85 5.77 10.31
CA VAL A 704 77.34 4.42 10.60
C VAL A 704 78.50 3.55 11.04
N ASN A 705 78.46 3.02 12.28
CA ASN A 705 79.51 2.12 12.81
C ASN A 705 80.95 2.61 12.53
N ASP A 706 81.25 3.84 12.91
CA ASP A 706 82.56 4.52 12.72
C ASP A 706 83.06 4.65 11.27
N THR A 707 82.18 4.42 10.28
CA THR A 707 82.46 4.65 8.85
C THR A 707 81.56 5.77 8.29
N GLN A 708 82.16 6.63 7.45
CA GLN A 708 81.45 7.71 6.76
C GLN A 708 80.93 7.23 5.41
N ILE A 709 79.61 7.34 5.20
CA ILE A 709 78.98 6.99 3.91
C ILE A 709 78.28 8.20 3.29
N TYR A 710 78.49 8.41 1.99
CA TYR A 710 77.77 9.42 1.22
C TYR A 710 76.52 8.80 0.59
N THR A 711 75.39 9.03 1.25
CA THR A 711 74.09 8.48 0.81
C THR A 711 73.01 9.58 0.79
N MET A 712 71.77 9.20 0.56
CA MET A 712 70.58 10.03 0.77
C MET A 712 69.66 9.34 1.77
N LYS A 713 68.98 10.13 2.59
CA LYS A 713 67.90 9.63 3.46
C LYS A 713 66.55 9.98 2.86
N ILE A 714 65.50 9.29 3.29
CA ILE A 714 64.12 9.59 2.92
C ILE A 714 63.53 10.44 4.05
N VAL A 715 62.82 11.51 3.69
CA VAL A 715 62.09 12.32 4.67
C VAL A 715 61.08 11.44 5.39
N ASP A 716 61.07 11.50 6.72
CA ASP A 716 60.12 10.77 7.56
C ASP A 716 59.11 11.76 8.16
N ASN A 717 57.89 11.76 7.61
CA ASN A 717 56.76 12.56 8.05
C ASN A 717 57.11 14.03 8.42
N ALA A 718 57.47 14.82 7.41
CA ALA A 718 58.01 16.18 7.45
C ALA A 718 59.42 16.33 8.01
N VAL A 719 60.02 15.32 8.64
CA VAL A 719 61.31 15.49 9.31
C VAL A 719 62.46 14.91 8.48
N ALA A 720 63.48 15.73 8.27
CA ALA A 720 64.78 15.33 7.75
C ALA A 720 65.83 15.46 8.86
N LEU A 721 66.36 14.32 9.34
CA LEU A 721 67.40 14.24 10.38
C LEU A 721 68.71 13.72 9.82
N TRP A 722 69.81 14.33 10.23
CA TRP A 722 71.15 13.93 9.80
C TRP A 722 72.19 14.19 10.89
N THR A 723 72.71 13.11 11.48
CA THR A 723 73.80 13.19 12.46
C THR A 723 75.13 12.97 11.76
N TYR A 724 76.08 13.87 11.99
CA TYR A 724 77.43 13.76 11.45
C TYR A 724 78.47 14.41 12.38
N THR A 725 79.72 14.01 12.25
CA THR A 725 80.85 14.58 13.00
C THR A 725 81.39 15.81 12.30
N LEU A 726 81.52 16.93 13.02
CA LEU A 726 82.15 18.14 12.48
C LEU A 726 83.64 17.90 12.20
N PRO A 727 84.18 18.32 11.05
CA PRO A 727 85.61 18.26 10.78
C PRO A 727 86.41 19.01 11.86
N GLU A 728 87.56 18.47 12.28
CA GLU A 728 88.42 19.14 13.27
C GLU A 728 88.92 20.51 12.81
N ASN A 729 89.02 20.69 11.49
CA ASN A 729 89.49 21.92 10.84
C ASN A 729 88.37 22.89 10.41
N ILE A 730 87.11 22.66 10.82
CA ILE A 730 86.02 23.59 10.49
C ILE A 730 86.25 24.95 11.19
N ALA A 731 86.10 26.04 10.45
CA ALA A 731 86.32 27.39 10.99
C ALA A 731 85.34 27.71 12.13
N LYS A 732 85.74 28.57 13.07
CA LYS A 732 84.82 29.13 14.08
C LYS A 732 83.91 30.16 13.42
N GLY A 733 82.61 30.11 13.69
CA GLY A 733 81.65 31.06 13.14
C GLY A 733 80.29 30.46 12.77
N ILE A 734 79.55 31.18 11.94
CA ILE A 734 78.23 30.79 11.45
C ILE A 734 78.39 30.16 10.05
N HIS A 735 77.86 28.96 9.87
CA HIS A 735 77.97 28.16 8.66
C HIS A 735 76.61 27.99 7.97
N ASP A 736 76.64 27.89 6.65
CA ASP A 736 75.45 27.68 5.83
C ASP A 736 75.09 26.19 5.80
N VAL A 737 73.88 25.86 6.24
CA VAL A 737 73.31 24.52 6.14
C VAL A 737 72.31 24.51 4.99
N THR A 738 72.55 23.66 4.00
CA THR A 738 71.66 23.49 2.85
C THR A 738 70.99 22.12 2.90
N LEU A 739 69.66 22.10 2.82
CA LEU A 739 68.90 20.89 2.49
C LEU A 739 68.63 20.86 0.98
N ALA A 740 69.00 19.77 0.31
CA ALA A 740 68.58 19.48 -1.06
C ALA A 740 67.62 18.28 -1.06
N TYR A 741 66.36 18.53 -1.38
CA TYR A 741 65.27 17.56 -1.44
C TYR A 741 64.84 17.33 -2.89
N ASN A 742 64.74 16.06 -3.31
CA ASN A 742 64.52 15.68 -4.70
C ASN A 742 63.04 15.66 -5.11
N GLY A 743 62.11 16.03 -4.23
CA GLY A 743 60.68 15.89 -4.50
C GLY A 743 60.17 14.47 -4.26
N ASN A 744 58.87 14.31 -4.43
CA ASN A 744 58.20 13.02 -4.49
C ASN A 744 57.07 13.06 -5.54
N THR A 745 56.09 12.16 -5.43
CA THR A 745 54.91 12.09 -6.31
C THR A 745 53.96 13.29 -6.20
N GLN A 746 54.10 14.14 -5.18
CA GLN A 746 53.17 15.24 -4.85
C GLN A 746 53.87 16.56 -4.52
N SER A 747 55.14 16.52 -4.15
CA SER A 747 55.92 17.65 -3.70
C SER A 747 57.02 17.93 -4.71
N ASN A 748 57.18 19.20 -5.10
CA ASN A 748 58.25 19.65 -5.96
C ASN A 748 59.61 19.50 -5.24
N PRO A 749 60.70 19.25 -5.98
CA PRO A 749 62.04 19.34 -5.42
C PRO A 749 62.30 20.75 -4.88
N VAL A 750 63.10 20.85 -3.82
CA VAL A 750 63.49 22.14 -3.24
C VAL A 750 64.92 22.09 -2.74
N LYS A 751 65.64 23.19 -2.90
CA LYS A 751 66.94 23.45 -2.29
C LYS A 751 66.80 24.67 -1.40
N TYR A 752 67.06 24.53 -0.10
CA TYR A 752 66.94 25.60 0.87
C TYR A 752 68.22 25.71 1.69
N THR A 753 68.74 26.92 1.84
CA THR A 753 69.95 27.23 2.60
C THR A 753 69.60 28.20 3.73
N GLY A 754 70.06 27.90 4.94
CA GLY A 754 69.95 28.78 6.09
C GLY A 754 71.22 28.77 6.93
N LYS A 755 71.50 29.89 7.59
CA LYS A 755 72.57 30.03 8.58
C LYS A 755 72.18 29.31 9.86
N ALA A 756 72.41 27.99 9.91
CA ALA A 756 71.81 27.13 10.94
C ALA A 756 72.83 26.31 11.75
N LEU A 757 74.14 26.46 11.50
CA LEU A 757 75.18 25.84 12.31
C LEU A 757 76.11 26.93 12.86
N THR A 758 76.29 26.99 14.18
CA THR A 758 77.31 27.83 14.82
C THR A 758 78.40 26.95 15.44
N VAL A 759 79.64 27.15 15.00
CA VAL A 759 80.84 26.52 15.58
C VAL A 759 81.49 27.50 16.55
N PHE A 760 81.73 27.09 17.80
CA PHE A 760 82.25 27.96 18.86
C PHE A 760 83.58 27.48 19.47
#